data_AF-A0A1F9TJW4-F1
#
_entry.id   AF-A0A1F9TJW4-F1
#
_cell.length_a   1.000
_cell.length_b   1.000
_cell.length_c   1.000
_cell.angle_alpha   90.00
_cell.angle_beta   90.00
_cell.angle_gamma   90.00
#
_symmetry.space_group_name_H-M   'P 1'
#
loop_
_entity.id
_entity.type
_entity.pdbx_description
1 polymer ?
#
loop_
_entity_poly.entity_id
_entity_poly.type
_entity_poly.pdbx_seq_one_letter_code
_entity_poly.pdbx_strand_id
1 'polypeptide(L)'
;MNTAKNQKLLPAALALCAWLAAPACAAFEDLGFGARAPGMGDAFTGVADDISAVYYNPAGLSSIERTKVLASHSLFYTGLSDGSNLGLSVAALAVPIGSGRNGTLGLAWQQFSLSGVYFEKTGQVSWGYKFDKASKYSDLAVGGSLKYLSHGFTRLDETYNAVEANLGQNGATDPVLAGANTRSALDADVGALYRLTRRWTLGAALLNAMQANVSFTDSGKDRVPMKTRLGASYKSLWLLLSADARFQKAPDGSLDKQVVVAAEKIFPSLDKGDIGVRGSLGAGDREFKQATLGLSYKIQRIQLDYGFALPLGTVKETAGNHKVALSYHFGAPTQTELAETELLDQFKRLREAQNYKSPRDTASLNDPRLAEVKEQVRKENYYAANKLLLEKANELLPDSSVVNMTRRLSAVAAFFPSLAVENRQKARWEELLSAGARDLIAGNDLRAMKELTYAQSLNQQDSALSNFLDRASELTRVAPDRVPSDFSRGWAEFKLAESDDFYAKKRYNEALRKLEELLEIEPNHLMALKKSGSCNYMLGNFARAAGAWERALRYEPDNAEKVKLGKMSDEAKTKSAGATWEPGGPQPGAPEPEAEAASGKSADAREIEKIYQTGADHYAKGEYGKAADAFRRILTLDPQNTQAKKALERIIRLSR
;
A
#
# COMPACT_ATOMS: atom_id res chain seq x y z
N MET A 1 -92.89 19.38 5.13
CA MET A 1 -91.92 19.49 6.24
C MET A 1 -90.58 18.96 5.72
N ASN A 2 -89.68 19.87 5.36
CA ASN A 2 -88.37 19.54 4.80
C ASN A 2 -87.37 20.59 5.33
N THR A 3 -86.51 20.17 6.25
CA THR A 3 -85.39 20.93 6.84
C THR A 3 -84.45 19.87 7.45
N ALA A 4 -83.13 19.95 7.51
CA ALA A 4 -82.06 20.71 6.88
C ALA A 4 -80.80 20.43 7.76
N LYS A 5 -79.68 20.06 7.13
CA LYS A 5 -78.28 20.40 7.47
C LYS A 5 -77.62 20.01 8.82
N ASN A 6 -76.35 19.61 8.63
CA ASN A 6 -75.16 19.78 9.49
C ASN A 6 -74.96 18.78 10.66
N GLN A 7 -73.77 18.30 11.00
CA GLN A 7 -72.41 18.47 10.48
C GLN A 7 -71.55 17.35 11.10
N LYS A 8 -70.75 16.66 10.28
CA LYS A 8 -69.64 15.80 10.74
C LYS A 8 -68.43 16.70 10.99
N LEU A 9 -68.06 16.95 12.25
CA LEU A 9 -66.79 17.58 12.63
C LEU A 9 -66.42 17.07 14.03
N LEU A 10 -65.51 16.09 14.10
CA LEU A 10 -64.69 15.67 15.27
C LEU A 10 -64.18 14.25 14.92
N PRO A 11 -63.06 14.14 14.17
CA PRO A 11 -61.75 14.30 14.77
C PRO A 11 -60.75 14.96 13.81
N ALA A 12 -60.71 16.30 13.77
CA ALA A 12 -59.67 17.05 13.06
C ALA A 12 -58.79 17.89 14.01
N ALA A 13 -59.08 17.91 15.31
CA ALA A 13 -58.38 18.74 16.29
C ALA A 13 -57.28 18.02 17.09
N LEU A 14 -57.10 16.71 16.92
CA LEU A 14 -56.02 15.93 17.56
C LEU A 14 -54.95 15.44 16.58
N ALA A 15 -55.10 15.73 15.29
CA ALA A 15 -54.11 15.45 14.25
C ALA A 15 -53.27 16.68 13.85
N LEU A 16 -53.50 17.84 14.48
CA LEU A 16 -52.80 19.10 14.17
C LEU A 16 -51.72 19.50 15.19
N CYS A 17 -51.35 18.62 16.14
CA CYS A 17 -50.24 18.85 17.07
C CYS A 17 -49.05 17.88 16.86
N ALA A 18 -49.06 17.07 15.80
CA ALA A 18 -47.96 16.15 15.48
C ALA A 18 -47.03 16.67 14.36
N TRP A 19 -47.29 17.86 13.82
CA TRP A 19 -46.50 18.46 12.74
C TRP A 19 -45.99 19.82 13.19
N LEU A 20 -44.84 19.80 13.85
CA LEU A 20 -43.79 20.83 13.97
C LEU A 20 -42.86 20.39 15.11
N ALA A 21 -42.38 19.14 15.10
CA ALA A 21 -41.14 18.84 15.79
C ALA A 21 -40.04 19.50 14.95
N ALA A 22 -39.64 20.71 15.32
CA ALA A 22 -38.44 21.30 14.77
C ALA A 22 -37.31 20.28 14.94
N PRO A 23 -36.50 20.01 13.91
CA PRO A 23 -35.35 19.13 14.06
C PRO A 23 -34.48 19.68 15.19
N ALA A 24 -34.35 18.92 16.28
CA ALA A 24 -33.40 19.25 17.33
C ALA A 24 -32.01 19.18 16.70
N CYS A 25 -31.38 20.34 16.52
CA CYS A 25 -30.00 20.41 16.04
C CYS A 25 -29.09 20.00 17.20
N ALA A 26 -28.24 19.00 16.99
CA ALA A 26 -27.25 18.60 17.98
C ALA A 26 -26.01 19.48 17.82
N ALA A 27 -25.35 19.82 18.94
CA ALA A 27 -24.03 20.45 18.87
C ALA A 27 -23.00 19.52 18.20
N PHE A 28 -21.98 20.11 17.56
CA PHE A 28 -20.90 19.39 16.86
C PHE A 28 -21.36 18.59 15.63
N GLU A 29 -22.05 19.27 14.73
CA GLU A 29 -22.47 18.72 13.43
C GLU A 29 -21.28 18.22 12.58
N ASP A 30 -21.56 17.24 11.71
CA ASP A 30 -20.55 16.66 10.81
C ASP A 30 -20.31 17.56 9.59
N LEU A 31 -19.40 18.51 9.71
CA LEU A 31 -19.09 19.49 8.66
C LEU A 31 -17.88 19.12 7.79
N GLY A 32 -17.26 17.96 8.06
CA GLY A 32 -16.05 17.47 7.39
C GLY A 32 -14.76 18.20 7.82
N PHE A 33 -13.61 17.63 7.43
CA PHE A 33 -12.28 18.07 7.87
C PHE A 33 -11.32 18.23 6.68
N GLY A 34 -10.66 19.40 6.57
CA GLY A 34 -9.84 19.73 5.41
C GLY A 34 -10.68 20.02 4.15
N ALA A 35 -10.13 19.70 2.98
CA ALA A 35 -10.82 19.89 1.70
C ALA A 35 -10.81 18.65 0.79
N ARG A 36 -9.78 17.78 0.88
CA ARG A 36 -9.71 16.55 0.10
C ARG A 36 -10.84 15.57 0.40
N ALA A 37 -10.99 15.17 1.66
CA ALA A 37 -12.03 14.25 2.08
C ALA A 37 -13.45 14.80 1.86
N PRO A 38 -13.75 16.09 2.17
CA PRO A 38 -15.03 16.69 1.79
C PRO A 38 -15.29 16.73 0.27
N GLY A 39 -14.27 16.89 -0.57
CA GLY A 39 -14.40 16.74 -2.03
C GLY A 39 -14.68 15.31 -2.50
N MET A 40 -14.59 14.33 -1.59
CA MET A 40 -15.08 12.96 -1.75
C MET A 40 -16.38 12.73 -0.99
N GLY A 41 -17.09 13.80 -0.57
CA GLY A 41 -18.29 13.73 0.28
C GLY A 41 -18.04 13.03 1.60
N ASP A 42 -16.83 13.15 2.15
CA ASP A 42 -16.39 12.53 3.41
C ASP A 42 -16.30 10.99 3.36
N ALA A 43 -16.32 10.38 2.17
CA ALA A 43 -16.14 8.94 1.97
C ALA A 43 -14.65 8.58 2.12
N PHE A 44 -14.20 8.55 3.37
CA PHE A 44 -12.79 8.54 3.72
C PHE A 44 -12.45 7.54 4.83
N THR A 45 -13.43 6.85 5.43
CA THR A 45 -13.17 5.92 6.55
C THR A 45 -12.30 4.73 6.14
N GLY A 46 -12.46 4.21 4.91
CA GLY A 46 -11.62 3.16 4.34
C GLY A 46 -10.38 3.67 3.58
N VAL A 47 -10.25 4.98 3.38
CA VAL A 47 -9.11 5.62 2.69
C VAL A 47 -8.09 6.07 3.72
N ALA A 48 -8.47 7.05 4.56
CA ALA A 48 -7.74 7.55 5.73
C ALA A 48 -6.20 7.60 5.57
N ASP A 49 -5.71 8.06 4.41
CA ASP A 49 -4.29 7.98 4.03
C ASP A 49 -3.52 9.31 4.17
N ASP A 50 -4.15 10.31 4.81
CA ASP A 50 -3.57 11.62 5.09
C ASP A 50 -3.89 12.13 6.50
N ILE A 51 -3.51 13.37 6.82
CA ILE A 51 -3.68 13.96 8.16
C ILE A 51 -5.16 14.00 8.58
N SER A 52 -6.10 14.07 7.62
CA SER A 52 -7.53 14.07 7.95
C SER A 52 -8.01 12.77 8.60
N ALA A 53 -7.19 11.71 8.60
CA ALA A 53 -7.41 10.50 9.37
C ALA A 53 -7.71 10.77 10.86
N VAL A 54 -7.17 11.83 11.47
CA VAL A 54 -7.51 12.24 12.85
C VAL A 54 -9.02 12.35 13.06
N TYR A 55 -9.75 12.85 12.06
CA TYR A 55 -11.20 13.06 12.10
C TYR A 55 -12.00 11.86 11.61
N TYR A 56 -11.56 11.21 10.53
CA TYR A 56 -12.36 10.18 9.85
C TYR A 56 -12.11 8.76 10.37
N ASN A 57 -10.86 8.41 10.68
CA ASN A 57 -10.45 7.10 11.18
C ASN A 57 -9.01 7.16 11.73
N PRO A 58 -8.80 7.23 13.06
CA PRO A 58 -7.47 7.45 13.64
C PRO A 58 -6.47 6.32 13.33
N ALA A 59 -6.91 5.11 12.95
CA ALA A 59 -6.03 4.05 12.48
C ALA A 59 -5.25 4.44 11.21
N GLY A 60 -5.81 5.34 10.40
CA GLY A 60 -5.21 5.86 9.18
C GLY A 60 -3.91 6.64 9.39
N LEU A 61 -3.71 7.20 10.59
CA LEU A 61 -2.45 7.90 10.94
C LEU A 61 -1.22 6.99 10.80
N SER A 62 -1.40 5.68 10.96
CA SER A 62 -0.32 4.69 10.76
C SER A 62 0.25 4.64 9.34
N SER A 63 -0.45 5.22 8.35
CA SER A 63 0.02 5.32 6.97
C SER A 63 0.90 6.54 6.71
N ILE A 64 0.99 7.48 7.66
CA ILE A 64 1.77 8.71 7.53
C ILE A 64 3.25 8.41 7.84
N GLU A 65 4.08 8.44 6.80
CA GLU A 65 5.51 8.06 6.90
C GLU A 65 6.44 9.23 7.27
N ARG A 66 5.98 10.48 7.17
CA ARG A 66 6.76 11.68 7.47
C ARG A 66 5.90 12.73 8.16
N THR A 67 6.53 13.67 8.86
CA THR A 67 5.80 14.76 9.53
C THR A 67 5.06 15.61 8.51
N LYS A 68 3.78 15.89 8.78
CA LYS A 68 2.93 16.72 7.91
C LYS A 68 2.11 17.70 8.75
N VAL A 69 1.85 18.88 8.19
CA VAL A 69 0.94 19.88 8.77
C VAL A 69 -0.15 20.21 7.75
N LEU A 70 -1.36 20.47 8.24
CA LEU A 70 -2.51 20.93 7.44
C LEU A 70 -3.16 22.14 8.12
N ALA A 71 -3.51 23.12 7.30
CA ALA A 71 -4.41 24.20 7.68
C ALA A 71 -5.55 24.28 6.66
N SER A 72 -6.78 24.50 7.10
CA SER A 72 -7.91 24.65 6.18
C SER A 72 -8.95 25.61 6.69
N HIS A 73 -9.70 26.19 5.76
CA HIS A 73 -10.85 27.03 6.05
C HIS A 73 -12.00 26.63 5.12
N SER A 74 -13.19 26.50 5.70
CA SER A 74 -14.43 26.18 4.99
C SER A 74 -15.44 27.29 5.20
N LEU A 75 -16.15 27.64 4.13
CA LEU A 75 -17.32 28.50 4.14
C LEU A 75 -18.54 27.64 3.77
N PHE A 76 -19.59 27.69 4.58
CA PHE A 76 -20.80 26.91 4.36
C PHE A 76 -21.95 27.82 3.91
N TYR A 77 -22.78 27.28 3.02
CA TYR A 77 -24.02 27.91 2.55
C TYR A 77 -23.83 29.35 2.09
N THR A 78 -22.75 29.64 1.36
CA THR A 78 -22.43 31.02 0.98
C THR A 78 -23.59 31.70 0.25
N GLY A 79 -23.94 32.92 0.66
CA GLY A 79 -25.09 33.66 0.12
C GLY A 79 -26.43 33.38 0.82
N LEU A 80 -26.44 33.03 2.11
CA LEU A 80 -27.68 32.96 2.89
C LEU A 80 -28.46 34.28 2.85
N SER A 81 -29.78 34.18 2.76
CA SER A 81 -30.70 35.33 2.64
C SER A 81 -30.72 36.25 3.86
N ASP A 82 -30.33 35.72 5.04
CA ASP A 82 -30.25 36.46 6.30
C ASP A 82 -28.90 37.17 6.49
N GLY A 83 -27.94 37.00 5.55
CA GLY A 83 -26.60 37.55 5.64
C GLY A 83 -25.67 36.84 6.62
N SER A 84 -26.09 35.70 7.19
CA SER A 84 -25.28 34.92 8.11
C SER A 84 -24.09 34.26 7.43
N ASN A 85 -22.97 34.13 8.15
CA ASN A 85 -21.76 33.49 7.67
C ASN A 85 -21.37 32.32 8.56
N LEU A 86 -21.24 31.13 7.97
CA LEU A 86 -20.80 29.92 8.65
C LEU A 86 -19.39 29.56 8.20
N GLY A 87 -18.46 29.49 9.16
CA GLY A 87 -17.05 29.21 8.90
C GLY A 87 -16.52 28.07 9.76
N LEU A 88 -15.62 27.26 9.19
CA LEU A 88 -14.85 26.25 9.93
C LEU A 88 -13.37 26.38 9.62
N SER A 89 -12.56 26.61 10.66
CA SER A 89 -11.10 26.65 10.57
C SER A 89 -10.50 25.42 11.22
N VAL A 90 -9.50 24.82 10.59
CA VAL A 90 -8.81 23.62 11.08
C VAL A 90 -7.30 23.81 10.98
N ALA A 91 -6.58 23.37 12.01
CA ALA A 91 -5.13 23.17 12.00
C ALA A 91 -4.81 21.77 12.53
N ALA A 92 -3.89 21.07 11.87
CA ALA A 92 -3.52 19.71 12.24
C ALA A 92 -2.05 19.40 11.98
N LEU A 93 -1.48 18.54 12.81
CA LEU A 93 -0.09 18.09 12.75
C LEU A 93 -0.05 16.58 12.94
N ALA A 94 0.67 15.87 12.07
CA ALA A 94 0.94 14.45 12.22
C ALA A 94 2.45 14.23 12.32
N VAL A 95 2.89 13.51 13.36
CA VAL A 95 4.31 13.23 13.64
C VAL A 95 4.49 11.71 13.80
N PRO A 96 5.19 11.04 12.88
CA PRO A 96 5.53 9.62 13.02
C PRO A 96 6.57 9.43 14.13
N ILE A 97 6.34 8.47 15.04
CA ILE A 97 7.20 8.18 16.18
C ILE A 97 8.16 7.04 15.81
N GLY A 98 9.46 7.21 16.07
CA GLY A 98 10.46 6.18 15.80
C GLY A 98 10.55 5.81 14.33
N SER A 99 10.49 6.80 13.43
CA SER A 99 10.39 6.62 11.97
C SER A 99 9.14 5.82 11.54
N GLY A 100 8.05 5.91 12.31
CA GLY A 100 6.78 5.24 12.04
C GLY A 100 6.62 3.86 12.69
N ARG A 101 7.68 3.29 13.27
CA ARG A 101 7.63 1.96 13.93
C ARG A 101 6.70 1.93 15.14
N ASN A 102 6.62 3.03 15.88
CA ASN A 102 5.79 3.12 17.09
C ASN A 102 4.43 3.78 16.81
N GLY A 103 4.05 3.83 15.53
CA GLY A 103 2.87 4.54 15.06
C GLY A 103 3.11 6.04 14.88
N THR A 104 2.00 6.77 14.74
CA THR A 104 1.98 8.20 14.43
C THR A 104 1.08 8.91 15.40
N LEU A 105 1.56 10.02 15.96
CA LEU A 105 0.77 10.94 16.77
C LEU A 105 0.13 12.01 15.86
N GLY A 106 -1.16 12.25 16.04
CA GLY A 106 -1.90 13.32 15.40
C GLY A 106 -2.39 14.33 16.43
N LEU A 107 -2.24 15.62 16.14
CA LEU A 107 -2.85 16.71 16.87
C LEU A 107 -3.76 17.48 15.92
N ALA A 108 -4.97 17.80 16.35
CA ALA A 108 -5.89 18.61 15.57
C ALA A 108 -6.62 19.63 16.44
N TRP A 109 -6.85 20.81 15.86
CA TRP A 109 -7.67 21.88 16.40
C TRP A 109 -8.67 22.30 15.33
N GLN A 110 -9.95 22.33 15.69
CA GLN A 110 -11.04 22.74 14.83
C GLN A 110 -11.87 23.80 15.54
N GLN A 111 -12.26 24.84 14.80
CA GLN A 111 -13.14 25.90 15.30
C GLN A 111 -14.21 26.23 14.28
N PHE A 112 -15.46 25.96 14.62
CA PHE A 112 -16.65 26.41 13.91
C PHE A 112 -17.09 27.77 14.46
N SER A 113 -17.59 28.64 13.59
CA SER A 113 -18.22 29.90 13.99
C SER A 113 -19.40 30.23 13.08
N LEU A 114 -20.49 30.67 13.70
CA LEU A 114 -21.68 31.21 13.05
C LEU A 114 -21.78 32.71 13.38
N SER A 115 -21.42 33.55 12.41
CA SER A 115 -21.51 35.02 12.49
C SER A 115 -20.91 35.63 13.76
N GLY A 116 -19.94 34.96 14.40
CA GLY A 116 -19.36 35.38 15.68
C GLY A 116 -20.31 35.25 16.89
N VAL A 117 -21.54 34.76 16.72
CA VAL A 117 -22.54 34.61 17.78
C VAL A 117 -22.47 33.24 18.43
N TYR A 118 -22.27 32.19 17.64
CA TYR A 118 -22.08 30.83 18.13
C TYR A 118 -20.71 30.30 17.68
N PHE A 119 -20.08 29.51 18.55
CA PHE A 119 -18.82 28.84 18.24
C PHE A 119 -18.77 27.44 18.82
N GLU A 120 -18.07 26.57 18.10
CA GLU A 120 -17.68 25.25 18.58
C GLU A 120 -16.17 25.08 18.40
N LYS A 121 -15.51 24.45 19.36
CA LYS A 121 -14.09 24.19 19.39
C LYS A 121 -13.88 22.72 19.71
N THR A 122 -13.03 22.07 18.92
CA THR A 122 -12.63 20.69 19.12
C THR A 122 -11.11 20.62 19.11
N GLY A 123 -10.52 20.24 20.23
CA GLY A 123 -9.12 19.81 20.32
C GLY A 123 -9.05 18.29 20.31
N GLN A 124 -8.11 17.70 19.58
CA GLN A 124 -7.99 16.26 19.46
C GLN A 124 -6.54 15.81 19.49
N VAL A 125 -6.27 14.77 20.28
CA VAL A 125 -5.01 14.02 20.26
C VAL A 125 -5.32 12.61 19.81
N SER A 126 -4.62 12.16 18.77
CA SER A 126 -4.86 10.87 18.12
C SER A 126 -3.58 10.06 18.03
N TRP A 127 -3.70 8.75 18.09
CA TRP A 127 -2.61 7.82 17.83
C TRP A 127 -3.08 6.72 16.90
N GLY A 128 -2.30 6.45 15.86
CA GLY A 128 -2.53 5.33 14.94
C GLY A 128 -1.31 4.44 14.85
N TYR A 129 -1.54 3.13 14.88
CA TYR A 129 -0.52 2.10 14.91
C TYR A 129 -0.83 0.99 13.92
N LYS A 130 0.21 0.48 13.28
CA LYS A 130 0.15 -0.68 12.40
C LYS A 130 1.07 -1.75 12.94
N PHE A 131 0.57 -2.98 13.02
CA PHE A 131 1.36 -4.10 13.53
C PHE A 131 2.54 -4.42 12.59
N ASP A 132 3.63 -4.86 13.20
CA ASP A 132 4.83 -5.29 12.47
C ASP A 132 4.53 -6.40 11.47
N LYS A 133 5.30 -6.42 10.37
CA LYS A 133 5.17 -7.43 9.31
C LYS A 133 5.32 -8.88 9.79
N ALA A 134 6.07 -9.09 10.87
CA ALA A 134 6.27 -10.41 11.47
C ALA A 134 5.03 -10.91 12.26
N SER A 135 4.10 -10.01 12.60
CA SER A 135 2.88 -10.36 13.31
C SER A 135 1.83 -10.97 12.36
N LYS A 136 1.01 -11.89 12.89
CA LYS A 136 -0.18 -12.41 12.19
C LYS A 136 -1.20 -11.31 11.84
N TYR A 137 -1.08 -10.14 12.45
CA TYR A 137 -1.97 -8.99 12.27
C TYR A 137 -1.35 -7.87 11.42
N SER A 138 -0.34 -8.16 10.60
CA SER A 138 0.40 -7.17 9.79
C SER A 138 -0.46 -6.38 8.78
N ASP A 139 -1.62 -6.92 8.40
CA ASP A 139 -2.61 -6.26 7.55
C ASP A 139 -3.62 -5.40 8.33
N LEU A 140 -3.57 -5.42 9.66
CA LEU A 140 -4.42 -4.61 10.54
C LEU A 140 -3.68 -3.35 11.01
N ALA A 141 -4.39 -2.24 11.02
CA ALA A 141 -4.02 -1.03 11.74
C ALA A 141 -5.14 -0.63 12.69
N VAL A 142 -4.77 -0.05 13.82
CA VAL A 142 -5.67 0.39 14.89
C VAL A 142 -5.33 1.81 15.27
N GLY A 143 -6.30 2.54 15.80
CA GLY A 143 -6.05 3.87 16.32
C GLY A 143 -7.12 4.32 17.30
N GLY A 144 -6.78 5.32 18.09
CA GLY A 144 -7.68 5.94 19.05
C GLY A 144 -7.43 7.43 19.14
N SER A 145 -8.43 8.17 19.59
CA SER A 145 -8.30 9.59 19.86
C SER A 145 -9.02 9.99 21.16
N LEU A 146 -8.51 11.05 21.77
CA LEU A 146 -9.16 11.76 22.86
C LEU A 146 -9.50 13.17 22.36
N LYS A 147 -10.74 13.59 22.60
CA LYS A 147 -11.29 14.87 22.15
C LYS A 147 -11.70 15.73 23.34
N TYR A 148 -11.36 17.00 23.24
CA TYR A 148 -11.89 18.08 24.06
C TYR A 148 -12.87 18.87 23.21
N LEU A 149 -14.14 18.83 23.60
CA LEU A 149 -15.25 19.51 22.95
C LEU A 149 -15.61 20.74 23.76
N SER A 150 -15.81 21.88 23.13
CA SER A 150 -16.28 23.10 23.78
C SER A 150 -17.18 23.90 22.85
N HIS A 151 -18.35 24.34 23.30
CA HIS A 151 -19.24 25.18 22.50
C HIS A 151 -19.85 26.28 23.35
N GLY A 152 -20.25 27.35 22.70
CA GLY A 152 -20.72 28.53 23.41
C GLY A 152 -21.29 29.62 22.52
N PHE A 153 -21.85 30.61 23.19
CA PHE A 153 -22.43 31.80 22.58
C PHE A 153 -21.67 33.06 23.02
N THR A 154 -21.54 34.01 22.11
CA THR A 154 -21.09 35.36 22.44
C THR A 154 -22.21 36.09 23.16
N ARG A 155 -21.87 36.81 24.23
CA ARG A 155 -22.85 37.64 24.94
C ARG A 155 -23.20 38.83 24.07
N LEU A 156 -24.48 38.95 23.77
CA LEU A 156 -25.07 40.04 23.01
C LEU A 156 -25.97 40.85 23.94
N ASP A 157 -26.13 42.16 23.71
CA ASP A 157 -26.96 43.00 24.57
C ASP A 157 -28.44 42.55 24.56
N GLU A 158 -28.86 41.94 23.45
CA GLU A 158 -30.15 41.28 23.24
C GLU A 158 -30.40 40.12 24.21
N THR A 159 -29.34 39.51 24.78
CA THR A 159 -29.45 38.46 25.82
C THR A 159 -30.11 38.98 27.11
N TYR A 160 -29.96 40.27 27.39
CA TYR A 160 -30.49 40.93 28.59
C TYR A 160 -31.79 41.69 28.32
N ASN A 161 -32.25 41.74 27.05
CA ASN A 161 -33.46 42.41 26.59
C ASN A 161 -34.23 41.50 25.61
N ALA A 162 -34.48 40.24 25.97
CA ALA A 162 -35.21 39.31 25.11
C ALA A 162 -36.67 39.76 24.97
N VAL A 163 -37.19 39.75 23.74
CA VAL A 163 -38.61 40.01 23.43
C VAL A 163 -39.27 38.68 23.09
N GLU A 164 -40.12 38.16 23.99
CA GLU A 164 -40.93 36.98 23.69
C GLU A 164 -42.14 37.37 22.82
N ALA A 165 -42.30 36.71 21.67
CA ALA A 165 -43.31 37.06 20.66
C ALA A 165 -44.78 36.98 21.13
N ASN A 166 -45.06 36.45 22.34
CA ASN A 166 -46.41 36.32 22.90
C ASN A 166 -46.58 36.90 24.32
N LEU A 167 -45.54 37.49 24.90
CA LEU A 167 -45.57 38.10 26.22
C LEU A 167 -44.94 39.48 26.06
N GLY A 168 -45.73 40.54 26.20
CA GLY A 168 -45.27 41.94 26.12
C GLY A 168 -44.34 42.34 27.28
N GLN A 169 -43.38 41.50 27.61
CA GLN A 169 -42.31 41.77 28.55
C GLN A 169 -41.08 42.24 27.77
N ASN A 170 -40.77 43.51 27.97
CA ASN A 170 -39.54 44.13 27.52
C ASN A 170 -38.55 44.08 28.70
N GLY A 171 -37.36 43.50 28.51
CA GLY A 171 -36.30 43.47 29.54
C GLY A 171 -36.18 42.18 30.38
N ALA A 172 -36.70 41.04 29.89
CA ALA A 172 -36.42 39.74 30.51
C ALA A 172 -35.05 39.23 30.05
N THR A 173 -34.26 38.75 31.00
CA THR A 173 -32.95 38.13 30.75
C THR A 173 -33.14 36.68 30.30
N ASP A 174 -32.55 36.29 29.16
CA ASP A 174 -32.61 34.90 28.68
C ASP A 174 -31.82 33.98 29.65
N PRO A 175 -32.46 32.99 30.30
CA PRO A 175 -31.82 32.18 31.33
C PRO A 175 -30.73 31.24 30.80
N VAL A 176 -30.71 30.93 29.50
CA VAL A 176 -29.71 30.08 28.86
C VAL A 176 -28.52 30.92 28.39
N LEU A 177 -28.79 32.06 27.75
CA LEU A 177 -27.74 32.93 27.19
C LEU A 177 -27.08 33.82 28.26
N ALA A 178 -27.79 34.19 29.33
CA ALA A 178 -27.25 35.02 30.41
C ALA A 178 -26.42 34.23 31.45
N GLY A 179 -26.54 32.90 31.44
CA GLY A 179 -25.80 31.99 32.32
C GLY A 179 -24.35 31.75 31.89
N ALA A 180 -23.87 30.52 32.11
CA ALA A 180 -22.58 30.08 31.57
C ALA A 180 -22.70 29.97 30.05
N ASN A 181 -22.00 30.85 29.33
CA ASN A 181 -22.09 30.97 27.88
C ASN A 181 -21.16 29.98 27.13
N THR A 182 -20.48 29.09 27.84
CA THR A 182 -19.61 28.06 27.26
C THR A 182 -19.68 26.79 28.10
N ARG A 183 -19.75 25.63 27.43
CA ARG A 183 -19.64 24.31 28.06
C ARG A 183 -18.62 23.47 27.34
N SER A 184 -17.95 22.61 28.11
CA SER A 184 -16.91 21.72 27.59
C SER A 184 -17.08 20.31 28.11
N ALA A 185 -16.68 19.33 27.30
CA ALA A 185 -16.74 17.91 27.62
C ALA A 185 -15.60 17.13 26.96
N LEU A 186 -15.36 15.90 27.43
CA LEU A 186 -14.37 14.99 26.85
C LEU A 186 -15.08 13.84 26.15
N ASP A 187 -14.57 13.46 24.99
CA ASP A 187 -15.04 12.29 24.23
C ASP A 187 -13.85 11.52 23.62
N ALA A 188 -14.10 10.37 23.04
CA ALA A 188 -13.09 9.52 22.44
C ALA A 188 -13.56 8.87 21.15
N ASP A 189 -12.62 8.60 20.26
CA ASP A 189 -12.85 7.85 19.02
C ASP A 189 -11.96 6.62 18.94
N VAL A 190 -12.43 5.59 18.25
CA VAL A 190 -11.67 4.38 17.97
C VAL A 190 -11.79 4.03 16.49
N GLY A 191 -10.70 3.57 15.88
CA GLY A 191 -10.64 3.24 14.48
C GLY A 191 -9.84 1.98 14.19
N ALA A 192 -10.19 1.32 13.09
CA ALA A 192 -9.46 0.19 12.54
C ALA A 192 -9.43 0.25 11.00
N LEU A 193 -8.34 -0.25 10.42
CA LEU A 193 -8.18 -0.46 8.98
C LEU A 193 -7.63 -1.87 8.74
N TYR A 194 -8.26 -2.60 7.83
CA TYR A 194 -7.84 -3.95 7.45
C TYR A 194 -7.55 -4.01 5.95
N ARG A 195 -6.33 -4.37 5.61
CA ARG A 195 -5.86 -4.49 4.23
C ARG A 195 -6.13 -5.88 3.68
N LEU A 196 -7.31 -6.07 3.07
CA LEU A 196 -7.71 -7.37 2.50
C LEU A 196 -6.79 -7.81 1.35
N THR A 197 -6.35 -6.88 0.51
CA THR A 197 -5.36 -7.12 -0.54
C THR A 197 -4.48 -5.88 -0.69
N ARG A 198 -3.45 -5.92 -1.56
CA ARG A 198 -2.64 -4.72 -1.88
C ARG A 198 -3.44 -3.54 -2.46
N ARG A 199 -4.68 -3.77 -2.92
CA ARG A 199 -5.56 -2.74 -3.52
C ARG A 199 -6.80 -2.44 -2.68
N TRP A 200 -7.34 -3.43 -1.97
CA TRP A 200 -8.56 -3.29 -1.18
C TRP A 200 -8.25 -3.05 0.29
N THR A 201 -8.84 -1.99 0.84
CA THR A 201 -8.80 -1.68 2.29
C THR A 201 -10.21 -1.54 2.81
N LEU A 202 -10.48 -2.15 3.96
CA LEU A 202 -11.72 -2.01 4.72
C LEU A 202 -11.42 -1.16 5.95
N GLY A 203 -12.32 -0.25 6.31
CA GLY A 203 -12.20 0.61 7.46
C GLY A 203 -13.45 0.56 8.33
N ALA A 204 -13.25 0.66 9.64
CA ALA A 204 -14.31 0.85 10.60
C ALA A 204 -13.89 1.93 11.61
N ALA A 205 -14.81 2.83 11.94
CA ALA A 205 -14.58 3.85 12.95
C ALA A 205 -15.82 4.04 13.82
N LEU A 206 -15.60 4.19 15.12
CA LEU A 206 -16.60 4.58 16.10
C LEU A 206 -16.19 5.95 16.66
N LEU A 207 -16.94 6.99 16.31
CA LEU A 207 -16.70 8.36 16.72
C LEU A 207 -17.69 8.77 17.81
N ASN A 208 -17.24 9.63 18.73
CA ASN A 208 -17.98 10.05 19.92
C ASN A 208 -18.45 8.86 20.76
N ALA A 209 -17.54 7.93 21.05
CA ALA A 209 -17.84 6.68 21.73
C ALA A 209 -18.33 6.89 23.18
N MET A 210 -17.95 8.00 23.82
CA MET A 210 -18.37 8.34 25.18
C MET A 210 -19.72 9.06 25.24
N GLN A 211 -20.20 9.60 24.10
CA GLN A 211 -21.45 10.38 24.01
C GLN A 211 -21.48 11.50 25.05
N ALA A 212 -20.43 12.33 25.04
CA ALA A 212 -20.23 13.38 26.03
C ALA A 212 -21.46 14.30 26.13
N ASN A 213 -21.87 14.65 27.36
CA ASN A 213 -22.97 15.59 27.58
C ASN A 213 -22.43 17.03 27.51
N VAL A 214 -22.96 17.82 26.58
CA VAL A 214 -22.56 19.21 26.33
C VAL A 214 -23.66 20.22 26.72
N SER A 215 -24.66 19.78 27.49
CA SER A 215 -25.76 20.63 27.97
C SER A 215 -25.29 21.87 28.75
N PHE A 216 -25.91 23.02 28.48
CA PHE A 216 -25.72 24.27 29.23
C PHE A 216 -26.27 24.22 30.66
N THR A 217 -27.23 23.32 30.93
CA THR A 217 -27.83 23.13 32.25
C THR A 217 -27.36 21.81 32.88
N ASP A 218 -27.15 21.82 34.20
CA ASP A 218 -26.61 20.65 34.93
C ASP A 218 -27.60 19.48 34.98
N SER A 219 -28.91 19.75 34.86
CA SER A 219 -29.98 18.76 34.76
C SER A 219 -30.32 18.36 33.31
N GLY A 220 -29.83 19.11 32.33
CA GLY A 220 -30.10 18.89 30.91
C GLY A 220 -29.28 17.74 30.31
N LYS A 221 -29.81 17.17 29.23
CA LYS A 221 -29.16 16.10 28.47
C LYS A 221 -29.07 16.54 27.01
N ASP A 222 -27.86 16.88 26.60
CA ASP A 222 -27.51 17.15 25.21
C ASP A 222 -26.24 16.34 24.91
N ARG A 223 -26.43 15.08 24.52
CA ARG A 223 -25.32 14.16 24.28
C ARG A 223 -24.90 14.25 22.83
N VAL A 224 -23.60 14.40 22.61
CA VAL A 224 -23.04 14.34 21.26
C VAL A 224 -23.34 12.96 20.65
N PRO A 225 -23.88 12.91 19.41
CA PRO A 225 -24.32 11.66 18.82
C PRO A 225 -23.13 10.76 18.51
N MET A 226 -23.26 9.49 18.88
CA MET A 226 -22.31 8.44 18.50
C MET A 226 -22.47 8.11 17.01
N LYS A 227 -21.34 8.04 16.31
CA LYS A 227 -21.29 7.80 14.87
C LYS A 227 -20.50 6.53 14.59
N THR A 228 -21.11 5.61 13.85
CA THR A 228 -20.43 4.41 13.35
C THR A 228 -20.24 4.55 11.85
N ARG A 229 -19.01 4.38 11.38
CA ARG A 229 -18.66 4.43 9.95
C ARG A 229 -18.00 3.14 9.52
N LEU A 230 -18.44 2.62 8.38
CA LEU A 230 -17.86 1.46 7.71
C LEU A 230 -17.48 1.87 6.29
N GLY A 231 -16.21 1.69 5.93
CA GLY A 231 -15.68 2.13 4.66
C GLY A 231 -15.00 1.01 3.90
N ALA A 232 -15.07 1.07 2.58
CA ALA A 232 -14.26 0.26 1.67
C ALA A 232 -13.56 1.18 0.67
N SER A 233 -12.31 0.86 0.36
CA SER A 233 -11.56 1.57 -0.67
C SER A 233 -10.83 0.59 -1.60
N TYR A 234 -10.78 0.96 -2.87
CA TYR A 234 -9.98 0.30 -3.89
C TYR A 234 -8.98 1.31 -4.45
N LYS A 235 -7.70 1.07 -4.19
CA LYS A 235 -6.60 1.90 -4.68
C LYS A 235 -5.88 1.21 -5.83
N SER A 236 -5.88 1.86 -6.98
CA SER A 236 -5.01 1.61 -8.11
C SER A 236 -3.94 2.70 -8.16
N LEU A 237 -3.09 2.66 -9.20
CA LEU A 237 -1.98 3.60 -9.35
C LEU A 237 -2.46 5.06 -9.57
N TRP A 238 -3.51 5.28 -10.37
CA TRP A 238 -4.07 6.61 -10.67
C TRP A 238 -5.54 6.78 -10.27
N LEU A 239 -6.17 5.74 -9.71
CA LEU A 239 -7.59 5.73 -9.38
C LEU A 239 -7.78 5.23 -7.96
N LEU A 240 -8.57 5.97 -7.19
CA LEU A 240 -9.08 5.57 -5.88
C LEU A 240 -10.60 5.57 -5.96
N LEU A 241 -11.21 4.43 -5.64
CA LEU A 241 -12.66 4.33 -5.45
C LEU A 241 -12.91 4.12 -3.96
N SER A 242 -13.95 4.77 -3.42
CA SER A 242 -14.34 4.59 -2.03
C SER A 242 -15.86 4.55 -1.89
N ALA A 243 -16.32 3.77 -0.92
CA ALA A 243 -17.70 3.76 -0.46
C ALA A 243 -17.72 3.75 1.06
N ASP A 244 -18.53 4.61 1.68
CA ASP A 244 -18.73 4.69 3.11
C ASP A 244 -20.22 4.53 3.44
N ALA A 245 -20.53 3.67 4.42
CA ALA A 245 -21.80 3.59 5.09
C ALA A 245 -21.68 4.22 6.49
N ARG A 246 -22.56 5.17 6.80
CA ARG A 246 -22.55 5.94 8.04
C ARG A 246 -23.85 5.74 8.79
N PHE A 247 -23.71 5.55 10.10
CA PHE A 247 -24.81 5.35 11.02
C PHE A 247 -24.66 6.35 12.15
N GLN A 248 -25.68 7.17 12.39
CA GLN A 248 -25.66 8.16 13.45
C GLN A 248 -26.88 7.95 14.34
N LYS A 249 -26.64 7.80 15.64
CA LYS A 249 -27.74 7.72 16.60
C LYS A 249 -28.18 9.14 16.95
N ALA A 250 -29.38 9.49 16.54
CA ALA A 250 -29.93 10.82 16.78
C ALA A 250 -30.39 11.02 18.24
N PRO A 251 -30.58 12.27 18.69
CA PRO A 251 -31.03 12.58 20.05
C PRO A 251 -32.39 11.96 20.41
N ASP A 252 -33.27 11.77 19.42
CA ASP A 252 -34.57 11.08 19.56
C ASP A 252 -34.46 9.55 19.68
N GLY A 253 -33.24 9.01 19.60
CA GLY A 253 -32.95 7.58 19.66
C GLY A 253 -33.06 6.83 18.33
N SER A 254 -33.50 7.50 17.26
CA SER A 254 -33.53 6.93 15.91
C SER A 254 -32.11 6.75 15.34
N LEU A 255 -31.95 5.85 14.38
CA LEU A 255 -30.67 5.57 13.72
C LEU A 255 -30.72 6.05 12.28
N ASP A 256 -30.07 7.18 12.02
CA ASP A 256 -29.93 7.74 10.69
C ASP A 256 -28.88 6.97 9.89
N LYS A 257 -29.18 6.69 8.62
CA LYS A 257 -28.30 5.95 7.72
C LYS A 257 -27.96 6.80 6.50
N GLN A 258 -26.69 6.79 6.12
CA GLN A 258 -26.20 7.47 4.93
C GLN A 258 -25.21 6.59 4.20
N VAL A 259 -25.21 6.67 2.86
CA VAL A 259 -24.24 5.99 2.00
C VAL A 259 -23.64 7.02 1.06
N VAL A 260 -22.32 7.01 0.94
CA VAL A 260 -21.58 7.87 0.02
C VAL A 260 -20.63 7.03 -0.81
N VAL A 261 -20.60 7.29 -2.11
CA VAL A 261 -19.62 6.71 -3.03
C VAL A 261 -18.79 7.82 -3.67
N ALA A 262 -17.50 7.59 -3.78
CA ALA A 262 -16.55 8.58 -4.30
C ALA A 262 -15.53 7.95 -5.24
N ALA A 263 -15.05 8.76 -6.17
CA ALA A 263 -13.95 8.42 -7.05
C ALA A 263 -12.95 9.58 -7.08
N GLU A 264 -11.67 9.25 -7.01
CA GLU A 264 -10.55 10.18 -7.18
C GLU A 264 -9.64 9.64 -8.27
N LYS A 265 -9.21 10.54 -9.16
CA LYS A 265 -8.25 10.27 -10.22
C LYS A 265 -7.08 11.23 -10.12
N ILE A 266 -5.87 10.68 -10.15
CA ILE A 266 -4.62 11.44 -10.08
C ILE A 266 -4.00 11.49 -11.47
N PHE A 267 -3.59 12.68 -11.87
CA PHE A 267 -2.88 13.02 -13.11
C PHE A 267 -1.48 13.53 -12.72
N PRO A 268 -0.50 12.63 -12.61
CA PRO A 268 0.83 12.98 -12.18
C PRO A 268 1.62 13.71 -13.27
N SER A 269 2.54 14.57 -12.84
CA SER A 269 3.47 15.27 -13.72
C SER A 269 4.74 15.64 -12.97
N LEU A 270 5.89 15.11 -13.42
CA LEU A 270 7.20 15.38 -12.80
C LEU A 270 7.57 16.87 -12.78
N ASP A 271 7.33 17.58 -13.90
CA ASP A 271 7.77 18.98 -14.03
C ASP A 271 6.75 20.01 -13.52
N LYS A 272 5.47 19.62 -13.46
CA LYS A 272 4.35 20.55 -13.23
C LYS A 272 3.55 20.25 -11.97
N GLY A 273 3.88 19.20 -11.22
CA GLY A 273 3.13 18.75 -10.06
C GLY A 273 1.92 17.88 -10.41
N ASP A 274 1.41 17.14 -9.42
CA ASP A 274 0.30 16.21 -9.58
C ASP A 274 -1.03 16.94 -9.45
N ILE A 275 -1.95 16.65 -10.38
CA ILE A 275 -3.33 17.15 -10.33
C ILE A 275 -4.26 16.01 -9.94
N GLY A 276 -5.00 16.17 -8.85
CA GLY A 276 -6.07 15.25 -8.44
C GLY A 276 -7.44 15.83 -8.77
N VAL A 277 -8.32 15.02 -9.36
CA VAL A 277 -9.74 15.36 -9.54
C VAL A 277 -10.57 14.31 -8.85
N ARG A 278 -11.56 14.74 -8.08
CA ARG A 278 -12.43 13.85 -7.31
C ARG A 278 -13.88 14.32 -7.35
N GLY A 279 -14.78 13.38 -7.11
CA GLY A 279 -16.19 13.68 -6.92
C GLY A 279 -16.91 12.55 -6.20
N SER A 280 -18.07 12.87 -5.65
CA SER A 280 -18.89 11.91 -4.93
C SER A 280 -20.38 12.17 -5.07
N LEU A 281 -21.14 11.12 -4.77
CA LEU A 281 -22.57 11.16 -4.62
C LEU A 281 -22.94 10.48 -3.30
N GLY A 282 -23.82 11.13 -2.54
CA GLY A 282 -24.30 10.65 -1.26
C GLY A 282 -25.82 10.72 -1.15
N ALA A 283 -26.42 9.72 -0.50
CA ALA A 283 -27.84 9.67 -0.21
C ALA A 283 -28.09 8.99 1.15
N GLY A 284 -29.17 9.36 1.82
CA GLY A 284 -29.52 8.82 3.13
C GLY A 284 -30.82 9.36 3.70
N ASP A 285 -31.03 9.09 4.98
CA ASP A 285 -32.18 9.56 5.75
C ASP A 285 -32.14 11.08 5.98
N ARG A 286 -33.24 11.65 6.47
CA ARG A 286 -33.39 13.10 6.78
C ARG A 286 -33.05 14.02 5.60
N GLU A 287 -33.55 13.63 4.41
CA GLU A 287 -33.33 14.35 3.15
C GLU A 287 -31.86 14.51 2.75
N PHE A 288 -30.95 13.72 3.34
CA PHE A 288 -29.53 13.77 3.01
C PHE A 288 -29.32 13.37 1.54
N LYS A 289 -28.96 14.36 0.72
CA LYS A 289 -28.53 14.21 -0.68
C LYS A 289 -27.40 15.19 -0.94
N GLN A 290 -26.27 14.66 -1.41
CA GLN A 290 -25.06 15.45 -1.59
C GLN A 290 -24.38 15.08 -2.91
N ALA A 291 -23.93 16.11 -3.62
CA ALA A 291 -22.94 15.98 -4.69
C ALA A 291 -21.72 16.83 -4.34
N THR A 292 -20.53 16.26 -4.50
CA THR A 292 -19.28 16.99 -4.25
C THR A 292 -18.31 16.86 -5.40
N LEU A 293 -17.45 17.86 -5.54
CA LEU A 293 -16.33 17.89 -6.45
C LEU A 293 -15.10 18.37 -5.68
N GLY A 294 -13.93 17.90 -6.07
CA GLY A 294 -12.69 18.37 -5.49
C GLY A 294 -11.56 18.39 -6.50
N LEU A 295 -10.62 19.29 -6.24
CA LEU A 295 -9.38 19.45 -6.97
C LEU A 295 -8.23 19.43 -5.97
N SER A 296 -7.15 18.75 -6.32
CA SER A 296 -5.88 18.83 -5.61
C SER A 296 -4.79 19.20 -6.57
N TYR A 297 -3.85 20.00 -6.07
CA TYR A 297 -2.61 20.28 -6.75
C TYR A 297 -1.46 20.07 -5.77
N LYS A 298 -0.58 19.11 -6.08
CA LYS A 298 0.57 18.77 -5.26
C LYS A 298 1.85 19.02 -6.02
N ILE A 299 2.72 19.85 -5.47
CA ILE A 299 4.05 20.11 -6.00
C ILE A 299 5.09 19.99 -4.90
N GLN A 300 6.04 19.08 -5.09
CA GLN A 300 7.10 18.78 -4.12
C GLN A 300 6.56 18.47 -2.70
N ARG A 301 6.64 19.45 -1.79
CA ARG A 301 6.23 19.35 -0.38
C ARG A 301 4.87 20.00 -0.09
N ILE A 302 4.36 20.81 -1.01
CA ILE A 302 3.15 21.62 -0.83
C ILE A 302 2.00 20.94 -1.57
N GLN A 303 0.85 20.86 -0.91
CA GLN A 303 -0.40 20.40 -1.50
C GLN A 303 -1.50 21.41 -1.20
N LEU A 304 -2.18 21.87 -2.26
CA LEU A 304 -3.35 22.72 -2.19
C LEU A 304 -4.57 21.88 -2.58
N ASP A 305 -5.57 21.86 -1.72
CA ASP A 305 -6.81 21.13 -1.94
C ASP A 305 -7.98 22.10 -1.94
N TYR A 306 -8.87 21.96 -2.92
CA TYR A 306 -10.14 22.65 -2.98
C TYR A 306 -11.27 21.63 -3.03
N GLY A 307 -12.27 21.83 -2.18
CA GLY A 307 -13.48 21.01 -2.11
C GLY A 307 -14.71 21.88 -2.30
N PHE A 308 -15.62 21.43 -3.14
CA PHE A 308 -16.92 22.03 -3.35
C PHE A 308 -18.00 21.00 -3.04
N ALA A 309 -18.99 21.37 -2.24
CA ALA A 309 -20.13 20.52 -1.94
C ALA A 309 -21.43 21.29 -2.15
N LEU A 310 -22.33 20.69 -2.92
CA LEU A 310 -23.67 21.21 -3.14
C LEU A 310 -24.68 20.32 -2.39
N PRO A 311 -25.30 20.83 -1.32
CA PRO A 311 -26.40 20.13 -0.65
C PRO A 311 -27.65 20.20 -1.54
N LEU A 312 -28.18 19.05 -1.94
CA LEU A 312 -29.31 18.97 -2.89
C LEU A 312 -30.67 18.86 -2.20
N GLY A 313 -30.69 18.47 -0.92
CA GLY A 313 -31.92 18.18 -0.17
C GLY A 313 -32.38 19.29 0.78
N THR A 314 -31.45 20.03 1.39
CA THR A 314 -31.75 20.89 2.54
C THR A 314 -31.87 22.37 2.17
N VAL A 315 -30.76 23.11 2.22
CA VAL A 315 -30.70 24.55 2.02
C VAL A 315 -30.61 24.86 0.53
N LYS A 316 -31.64 25.51 0.00
CA LYS A 316 -31.72 25.93 -1.41
C LYS A 316 -31.22 27.36 -1.57
N GLU A 317 -30.95 27.75 -2.82
CA GLU A 317 -30.58 29.13 -3.20
C GLU A 317 -29.27 29.65 -2.60
N THR A 318 -28.37 28.74 -2.21
CA THR A 318 -27.01 29.10 -1.79
C THR A 318 -26.00 28.77 -2.89
N ALA A 319 -24.85 29.42 -2.88
CA ALA A 319 -23.74 29.08 -3.76
C ALA A 319 -23.00 27.78 -3.35
N GLY A 320 -23.47 27.11 -2.29
CA GLY A 320 -22.91 25.86 -1.78
C GLY A 320 -21.81 26.06 -0.74
N ASN A 321 -21.09 24.97 -0.47
CA ASN A 321 -20.02 24.92 0.51
C ASN A 321 -18.66 24.92 -0.20
N HIS A 322 -17.78 25.82 0.22
CA HIS A 322 -16.45 26.01 -0.34
C HIS A 322 -15.39 25.70 0.70
N LYS A 323 -14.40 24.88 0.36
CA LYS A 323 -13.39 24.40 1.30
C LYS A 323 -12.01 24.52 0.66
N VAL A 324 -11.07 25.15 1.36
CA VAL A 324 -9.67 25.27 0.93
C VAL A 324 -8.78 24.69 2.03
N ALA A 325 -7.83 23.84 1.66
CA ALA A 325 -6.82 23.33 2.56
C ALA A 325 -5.41 23.43 1.94
N LEU A 326 -4.45 23.75 2.80
CA LEU A 326 -3.03 23.76 2.49
C LEU A 326 -2.33 22.75 3.39
N SER A 327 -1.57 21.85 2.78
CA SER A 327 -0.77 20.86 3.50
C SER A 327 0.70 21.01 3.14
N TYR A 328 1.57 20.89 4.14
CA TYR A 328 3.02 20.89 3.96
C TYR A 328 3.63 19.60 4.52
N HIS A 329 4.48 18.98 3.71
CA HIS A 329 5.14 17.71 4.01
C HIS A 329 6.62 17.96 4.34
N PHE A 330 7.02 17.70 5.58
CA PHE A 330 8.42 17.85 6.00
C PHE A 330 9.28 16.68 5.51
N GLY A 331 10.58 16.94 5.29
CA GLY A 331 11.54 15.93 4.83
C GLY A 331 11.54 15.69 3.32
N ALA A 332 12.41 14.78 2.87
CA ALA A 332 12.42 14.31 1.49
C ALA A 332 11.21 13.39 1.22
N PRO A 333 10.71 13.30 -0.04
CA PRO A 333 9.76 12.27 -0.43
C PRO A 333 10.28 10.88 -0.07
N THR A 334 9.41 9.98 0.37
CA THR A 334 9.81 8.61 0.67
C THR A 334 10.07 7.82 -0.62
N GLN A 335 10.87 6.75 -0.54
CA GLN A 335 11.18 5.91 -1.71
C GLN A 335 9.93 5.32 -2.36
N THR A 336 8.90 5.03 -1.56
CA THR A 336 7.56 4.61 -1.99
C THR A 336 6.85 5.69 -2.80
N GLU A 337 6.80 6.93 -2.30
CA GLU A 337 6.23 8.08 -3.03
C GLU A 337 6.94 8.34 -4.37
N LEU A 338 8.28 8.29 -4.39
CA LEU A 338 9.07 8.48 -5.62
C LEU A 338 8.82 7.38 -6.65
N ALA A 339 8.81 6.12 -6.21
CA ALA A 339 8.59 4.98 -7.11
C ALA A 339 7.17 4.95 -7.70
N GLU A 340 6.14 5.33 -6.94
CA GLU A 340 4.77 5.44 -7.45
C GLU A 340 4.65 6.54 -8.51
N THR A 341 5.27 7.70 -8.26
CA THR A 341 5.28 8.85 -9.19
C THR A 341 6.00 8.50 -10.50
N GLU A 342 7.15 7.82 -10.40
CA GLU A 342 7.95 7.40 -11.56
C GLU A 342 7.21 6.34 -12.40
N LEU A 343 6.63 5.32 -11.75
CA LEU A 343 5.82 4.31 -12.45
C LEU A 343 4.65 4.94 -13.21
N LEU A 344 3.99 5.93 -12.59
CA LEU A 344 2.88 6.65 -13.20
C LEU A 344 3.30 7.39 -14.47
N ASP A 345 4.43 8.10 -14.42
CA ASP A 345 4.93 8.86 -15.57
C ASP A 345 5.32 7.93 -16.73
N GLN A 346 5.97 6.80 -16.41
CA GLN A 346 6.30 5.76 -17.39
C GLN A 346 5.04 5.24 -18.12
N PHE A 347 3.95 4.97 -17.38
CA PHE A 347 2.69 4.54 -18.00
C PHE A 347 2.03 5.63 -18.86
N LYS A 348 2.13 6.91 -18.46
CA LYS A 348 1.62 8.03 -19.25
C LYS A 348 2.34 8.15 -20.58
N ARG A 349 3.68 8.09 -20.57
CA ARG A 349 4.51 8.11 -21.79
C ARG A 349 4.23 6.92 -22.71
N LEU A 350 4.04 5.73 -22.14
CA LEU A 350 3.62 4.54 -22.89
C LEU A 350 2.27 4.72 -23.60
N ARG A 351 1.32 5.42 -22.96
CA ARG A 351 0.01 5.70 -23.55
C ARG A 351 0.06 6.76 -24.65
N GLU A 352 0.97 7.73 -24.54
CA GLU A 352 1.15 8.81 -25.51
C GLU A 352 2.00 8.38 -26.72
N ALA A 353 2.86 7.36 -26.58
CA ALA A 353 3.67 6.81 -27.66
C ALA A 353 2.82 5.95 -28.63
N GLN A 354 2.33 6.55 -29.72
CA GLN A 354 1.50 5.87 -30.73
C GLN A 354 2.21 4.76 -31.54
N ASN A 355 3.55 4.71 -31.56
CA ASN A 355 4.32 3.74 -32.36
C ASN A 355 5.52 3.17 -31.56
N TYR A 356 5.23 2.49 -30.44
CA TYR A 356 6.29 1.80 -29.71
C TYR A 356 6.51 0.38 -30.22
N LYS A 357 7.69 0.12 -30.81
CA LYS A 357 8.24 -1.22 -30.98
C LYS A 357 9.22 -1.48 -29.85
N SER A 358 8.89 -2.42 -28.96
CA SER A 358 9.83 -2.98 -27.98
C SER A 358 11.12 -3.39 -28.69
N PRO A 359 12.29 -2.83 -28.33
CA PRO A 359 13.56 -3.44 -28.70
C PRO A 359 13.52 -4.89 -28.21
N ARG A 360 13.96 -5.81 -29.07
CA ARG A 360 13.86 -7.25 -28.85
C ARG A 360 14.84 -7.80 -27.80
N ASP A 361 15.65 -6.95 -27.18
CA ASP A 361 16.65 -7.37 -26.20
C ASP A 361 16.26 -6.90 -24.81
N THR A 362 16.15 -7.85 -23.89
CA THR A 362 16.05 -7.61 -22.45
C THR A 362 17.23 -6.74 -22.00
N ALA A 363 17.01 -5.48 -21.66
CA ALA A 363 18.02 -4.62 -21.06
C ALA A 363 18.54 -5.27 -19.77
N SER A 364 19.73 -5.84 -19.84
CA SER A 364 20.47 -6.38 -18.70
C SER A 364 21.43 -5.31 -18.19
N LEU A 365 21.98 -5.49 -16.98
CA LEU A 365 23.06 -4.63 -16.46
C LEU A 365 24.28 -4.57 -17.40
N ASN A 366 24.36 -5.48 -18.39
CA ASN A 366 25.40 -5.51 -19.41
C ASN A 366 25.11 -4.62 -20.63
N ASP A 367 24.00 -3.88 -20.65
CA ASP A 367 23.74 -2.89 -21.69
C ASP A 367 24.88 -1.84 -21.70
N PRO A 368 25.51 -1.56 -22.85
CA PRO A 368 26.57 -0.57 -22.96
C PRO A 368 26.20 0.81 -22.42
N ARG A 369 24.93 1.21 -22.54
CA ARG A 369 24.41 2.50 -22.02
C ARG A 369 24.47 2.59 -20.50
N LEU A 370 24.46 1.43 -19.82
CA LEU A 370 24.50 1.29 -18.37
C LEU A 370 25.90 1.03 -17.81
N ALA A 371 26.96 1.22 -18.59
CA ALA A 371 28.34 0.99 -18.15
C ALA A 371 28.68 1.75 -16.84
N GLU A 372 28.26 2.99 -16.70
CA GLU A 372 28.47 3.79 -15.48
C GLU A 372 27.68 3.26 -14.28
N VAL A 373 26.44 2.81 -14.50
CA VAL A 373 25.62 2.17 -13.45
C VAL A 373 26.29 0.90 -12.97
N LYS A 374 26.76 0.07 -13.91
CA LYS A 374 27.51 -1.16 -13.62
C LYS A 374 28.79 -0.88 -12.84
N GLU A 375 29.51 0.20 -13.16
CA GLU A 375 30.73 0.59 -12.44
C GLU A 375 30.43 1.02 -11.00
N GLN A 376 29.37 1.81 -10.77
CA GLN A 376 28.97 2.16 -9.40
C GLN A 376 28.49 0.93 -8.61
N VAL A 377 27.78 -0.02 -9.24
CA VAL A 377 27.43 -1.31 -8.62
C VAL A 377 28.69 -2.11 -8.26
N ARG A 378 29.74 -2.12 -9.11
CA ARG A 378 31.02 -2.78 -8.79
C ARG A 378 31.75 -2.14 -7.62
N LYS A 379 31.64 -0.80 -7.47
CA LYS A 379 32.16 -0.05 -6.33
C LYS A 379 31.26 -0.16 -5.09
N GLU A 380 30.16 -0.90 -5.17
CA GLU A 380 29.13 -1.03 -4.13
C GLU A 380 28.51 0.31 -3.71
N ASN A 381 28.63 1.34 -4.56
CA ASN A 381 27.97 2.62 -4.39
C ASN A 381 26.57 2.52 -5.00
N TYR A 382 25.71 1.71 -4.38
CA TYR A 382 24.37 1.42 -4.87
C TYR A 382 23.47 2.66 -4.90
N TYR A 383 23.72 3.63 -4.02
CA TYR A 383 23.03 4.92 -4.04
C TYR A 383 23.33 5.70 -5.33
N ALA A 384 24.61 5.88 -5.67
CA ALA A 384 25.00 6.55 -6.91
C ALA A 384 24.56 5.74 -8.14
N ALA A 385 24.67 4.41 -8.09
CA ALA A 385 24.19 3.55 -9.16
C ALA A 385 22.69 3.71 -9.41
N ASN A 386 21.87 3.74 -8.35
CA ASN A 386 20.43 3.93 -8.47
C ASN A 386 20.08 5.30 -9.04
N LYS A 387 20.80 6.35 -8.60
CA LYS A 387 20.62 7.70 -9.14
C LYS A 387 20.94 7.76 -10.64
N LEU A 388 22.09 7.23 -11.05
CA LEU A 388 22.49 7.17 -12.46
C LEU A 388 21.53 6.33 -13.31
N LEU A 389 21.02 5.22 -12.77
CA LEU A 389 20.05 4.39 -13.48
C LEU A 389 18.74 5.15 -13.73
N LEU A 390 18.27 5.93 -12.75
CA LEU A 390 17.08 6.77 -12.90
C LEU A 390 17.31 7.91 -13.91
N GLU A 391 18.50 8.52 -13.92
CA GLU A 391 18.87 9.53 -14.91
C GLU A 391 18.89 8.95 -16.34
N LYS A 392 19.49 7.76 -16.51
CA LYS A 392 19.57 7.06 -17.80
C LYS A 392 18.31 6.30 -18.18
N ALA A 393 17.34 6.13 -17.29
CA ALA A 393 16.11 5.38 -17.55
C ALA A 393 15.36 5.95 -18.77
N ASN A 394 15.38 7.27 -18.96
CA ASN A 394 14.78 7.95 -20.11
C ASN A 394 15.32 7.47 -21.47
N GLU A 395 16.61 7.09 -21.53
CA GLU A 395 17.28 6.63 -22.76
C GLU A 395 17.07 5.12 -23.03
N LEU A 396 16.57 4.39 -22.02
CA LEU A 396 16.46 2.93 -22.00
C LEU A 396 15.02 2.43 -22.14
N LEU A 397 14.04 3.35 -22.13
CA LEU A 397 12.63 3.01 -22.12
C LEU A 397 12.14 2.37 -23.44
N PRO A 398 11.00 1.66 -23.38
CA PRO A 398 10.41 0.97 -22.23
C PRO A 398 10.52 -0.55 -22.32
N ASP A 399 11.69 -1.08 -21.94
CA ASP A 399 11.78 -2.50 -21.63
C ASP A 399 11.40 -2.75 -20.15
N SER A 400 10.46 -3.68 -19.94
CA SER A 400 10.07 -4.21 -18.63
C SER A 400 11.24 -4.67 -17.76
N SER A 401 12.37 -5.05 -18.38
CA SER A 401 13.62 -5.41 -17.71
C SER A 401 14.23 -4.22 -16.95
N VAL A 402 14.17 -3.00 -17.51
CA VAL A 402 14.68 -1.76 -16.89
C VAL A 402 13.87 -1.42 -15.65
N VAL A 403 12.55 -1.59 -15.72
CA VAL A 403 11.65 -1.36 -14.57
C VAL A 403 11.95 -2.34 -13.44
N ASN A 404 12.16 -3.62 -13.77
CA ASN A 404 12.54 -4.64 -12.78
C ASN A 404 13.91 -4.37 -12.18
N MET A 405 14.90 -4.01 -13.00
CA MET A 405 16.24 -3.64 -12.56
C MET A 405 16.22 -2.40 -11.66
N THR A 406 15.45 -1.38 -12.02
CA THR A 406 15.26 -0.15 -11.21
C THR A 406 14.67 -0.49 -9.84
N ARG A 407 13.64 -1.34 -9.81
CA ARG A 407 13.04 -1.78 -8.54
C ARG A 407 14.03 -2.55 -7.67
N ARG A 408 14.84 -3.43 -8.27
CA ARG A 408 15.89 -4.21 -7.58
C ARG A 408 16.99 -3.31 -7.06
N LEU A 409 17.54 -2.45 -7.89
CA LEU A 409 18.62 -1.53 -7.53
C LEU A 409 18.17 -0.51 -6.47
N SER A 410 16.94 -0.01 -6.55
CA SER A 410 16.34 0.84 -5.52
C SER A 410 16.23 0.12 -4.17
N ALA A 411 15.80 -1.14 -4.15
CA ALA A 411 15.71 -1.93 -2.92
C ALA A 411 17.09 -2.19 -2.29
N VAL A 412 18.11 -2.46 -3.12
CA VAL A 412 19.51 -2.57 -2.66
C VAL A 412 20.02 -1.23 -2.15
N ALA A 413 19.84 -0.15 -2.91
CA ALA A 413 20.32 1.19 -2.52
C ALA A 413 19.67 1.71 -1.23
N ALA A 414 18.43 1.32 -0.94
CA ALA A 414 17.76 1.65 0.32
C ALA A 414 18.35 0.92 1.53
N PHE A 415 19.00 -0.23 1.32
CA PHE A 415 19.56 -1.08 2.37
C PHE A 415 21.03 -0.77 2.71
N PHE A 416 21.84 -0.49 1.69
CA PHE A 416 23.28 -0.30 1.83
C PHE A 416 23.81 1.08 2.33
N PRO A 417 23.02 2.12 2.67
CA PRO A 417 23.59 3.39 3.16
C PRO A 417 24.43 3.27 4.45
N SER A 418 24.35 2.14 5.17
CA SER A 418 25.02 1.89 6.46
C SER A 418 26.22 0.92 6.40
N LEU A 419 26.64 0.47 5.22
CA LEU A 419 27.70 -0.55 5.04
C LEU A 419 28.98 -0.02 4.38
N ALA A 420 29.11 1.30 4.21
CA ALA A 420 30.32 1.91 3.66
C ALA A 420 31.51 1.68 4.61
N VAL A 421 32.29 0.65 4.30
CA VAL A 421 33.55 0.35 4.98
C VAL A 421 34.64 1.18 4.29
N GLU A 422 35.02 2.29 4.92
CA GLU A 422 36.32 2.88 4.65
C GLU A 422 37.40 2.02 5.35
N ASN A 423 38.25 1.38 4.54
CA ASN A 423 39.55 0.80 4.92
C ASN A 423 39.57 -0.31 5.98
N ARG A 424 38.65 -1.29 5.94
CA ARG A 424 38.77 -2.54 6.73
C ARG A 424 38.49 -3.79 5.90
N GLN A 425 39.09 -4.93 6.26
CA GLN A 425 38.75 -6.21 5.65
C GLN A 425 37.29 -6.56 5.96
N LYS A 426 36.55 -6.96 4.92
CA LYS A 426 35.15 -7.36 5.05
C LYS A 426 35.03 -8.68 5.80
N ALA A 427 34.04 -8.78 6.67
CA ALA A 427 33.67 -10.05 7.24
C ALA A 427 33.02 -10.94 6.16
N ARG A 428 33.09 -12.27 6.32
CA ARG A 428 32.56 -13.23 5.34
C ARG A 428 31.09 -12.97 4.96
N TRP A 429 30.27 -12.59 5.94
CA TRP A 429 28.86 -12.29 5.70
C TRP A 429 28.66 -11.01 4.86
N GLU A 430 29.56 -10.04 4.95
CA GLU A 430 29.51 -8.80 4.16
C GLU A 430 29.89 -9.07 2.70
N GLU A 431 30.83 -9.99 2.46
CA GLU A 431 31.18 -10.46 1.11
C GLU A 431 29.98 -11.16 0.45
N LEU A 432 29.34 -12.07 1.17
CA LEU A 432 28.15 -12.79 0.72
C LEU A 432 26.96 -11.86 0.47
N LEU A 433 26.76 -10.87 1.35
CA LEU A 433 25.74 -9.84 1.18
C LEU A 433 26.00 -9.03 -0.10
N SER A 434 27.25 -8.63 -0.34
CA SER A 434 27.64 -7.85 -1.52
C SER A 434 27.54 -8.67 -2.81
N ALA A 435 27.83 -9.98 -2.76
CA ALA A 435 27.59 -10.89 -3.88
C ALA A 435 26.09 -11.03 -4.16
N GLY A 436 25.29 -11.30 -3.13
CA GLY A 436 23.86 -11.51 -3.27
C GLY A 436 23.12 -10.27 -3.77
N ALA A 437 23.55 -9.08 -3.36
CA ALA A 437 23.03 -7.81 -3.88
C ALA A 437 23.32 -7.62 -5.38
N ARG A 438 24.53 -7.98 -5.84
CA ARG A 438 24.89 -7.91 -7.26
C ARG A 438 24.09 -8.90 -8.10
N ASP A 439 23.94 -10.14 -7.64
CA ASP A 439 23.13 -11.15 -8.32
C ASP A 439 21.64 -10.78 -8.32
N LEU A 440 21.14 -10.16 -7.24
CA LEU A 440 19.79 -9.63 -7.18
C LEU A 440 19.56 -8.52 -8.20
N ILE A 441 20.53 -7.63 -8.42
CA ILE A 441 20.43 -6.59 -9.46
C ILE A 441 20.51 -7.20 -10.86
N ALA A 442 21.35 -8.22 -11.05
CA ALA A 442 21.56 -8.89 -12.33
C ALA A 442 20.40 -9.80 -12.77
N GLY A 443 19.47 -10.14 -11.87
CA GLY A 443 18.35 -11.04 -12.17
C GLY A 443 18.59 -12.51 -11.83
N ASN A 444 19.72 -12.84 -11.19
CA ASN A 444 20.10 -14.20 -10.80
C ASN A 444 19.41 -14.62 -9.49
N ASP A 445 18.08 -14.66 -9.49
CA ASP A 445 17.24 -14.71 -8.29
C ASP A 445 17.56 -15.88 -7.35
N LEU A 446 17.72 -17.08 -7.89
CA LEU A 446 17.99 -18.28 -7.08
C LEU A 446 19.33 -18.18 -6.34
N ARG A 447 20.37 -17.71 -7.05
CA ARG A 447 21.71 -17.56 -6.50
C ARG A 447 21.77 -16.40 -5.50
N ALA A 448 21.16 -15.26 -5.85
CA ALA A 448 21.02 -14.12 -4.96
C ALA A 448 20.37 -14.52 -3.63
N MET A 449 19.26 -15.26 -3.67
CA MET A 449 18.57 -15.68 -2.45
C MET A 449 19.40 -16.64 -1.59
N LYS A 450 20.21 -17.52 -2.20
CA LYS A 450 21.14 -18.39 -1.44
C LYS A 450 22.24 -17.57 -0.76
N GLU A 451 22.87 -16.66 -1.49
CA GLU A 451 23.96 -15.80 -0.96
C GLU A 451 23.46 -14.88 0.17
N LEU A 452 22.29 -14.26 0.00
CA LEU A 452 21.67 -13.42 1.02
C LEU A 452 21.23 -14.21 2.26
N THR A 453 20.69 -15.42 2.06
CA THR A 453 20.34 -16.33 3.14
C THR A 453 21.58 -16.75 3.92
N TYR A 454 22.67 -17.05 3.22
CA TYR A 454 23.94 -17.41 3.86
C TYR A 454 24.51 -16.21 4.64
N ALA A 455 24.52 -15.01 4.06
CA ALA A 455 24.92 -13.80 4.77
C ALA A 455 24.11 -13.58 6.07
N GLN A 456 22.77 -13.71 6.00
CA GLN A 456 21.90 -13.59 7.17
C GLN A 456 22.16 -14.66 8.22
N SER A 457 22.47 -15.90 7.81
CA SER A 457 22.75 -17.00 8.75
C SER A 457 24.03 -16.81 9.57
N LEU A 458 24.99 -16.05 9.05
CA LEU A 458 26.25 -15.73 9.73
C LEU A 458 26.12 -14.53 10.68
N ASN A 459 25.07 -13.72 10.51
CA ASN A 459 24.77 -12.57 11.36
C ASN A 459 23.26 -12.50 11.66
N GLN A 460 22.75 -13.54 12.33
CA GLN A 460 21.30 -13.73 12.53
C GLN A 460 20.64 -12.67 13.42
N GLN A 461 21.43 -12.01 14.27
CA GLN A 461 20.95 -10.96 15.18
C GLN A 461 20.68 -9.64 14.47
N ASP A 462 21.21 -9.46 13.26
CA ASP A 462 21.02 -8.25 12.48
C ASP A 462 19.63 -8.24 11.82
N SER A 463 18.72 -7.51 12.46
CA SER A 463 17.35 -7.30 11.96
C SER A 463 17.34 -6.64 10.57
N ALA A 464 18.34 -5.84 10.21
CA ALA A 464 18.42 -5.19 8.92
C ALA A 464 18.67 -6.23 7.82
N LEU A 465 19.62 -7.15 8.02
CA LEU A 465 19.86 -8.27 7.09
C LEU A 465 18.61 -9.13 6.88
N SER A 466 17.88 -9.44 7.95
CA SER A 466 16.64 -10.21 7.84
C SER A 466 15.57 -9.47 7.02
N ASN A 467 15.40 -8.17 7.28
CA ASN A 467 14.45 -7.33 6.54
C ASN A 467 14.83 -7.22 5.05
N PHE A 468 16.12 -7.13 4.74
CA PHE A 468 16.60 -7.11 3.37
C PHE A 468 16.34 -8.43 2.64
N LEU A 469 16.60 -9.56 3.30
CA LEU A 469 16.30 -10.89 2.77
C LEU A 469 14.80 -11.06 2.48
N ASP A 470 13.93 -10.59 3.38
CA ASP A 470 12.48 -10.61 3.15
C ASP A 470 12.08 -9.73 1.97
N ARG A 471 12.69 -8.55 1.85
CA ARG A 471 12.44 -7.66 0.72
C ARG A 471 12.91 -8.26 -0.60
N ALA A 472 14.07 -8.93 -0.61
CA ALA A 472 14.58 -9.64 -1.77
C ALA A 472 13.63 -10.79 -2.16
N SER A 473 13.14 -11.56 -1.19
CA SER A 473 12.12 -12.61 -1.39
C SER A 473 10.81 -12.07 -1.99
N GLU A 474 10.31 -10.93 -1.50
CA GLU A 474 9.12 -10.28 -2.07
C GLU A 474 9.32 -9.86 -3.54
N LEU A 475 10.54 -9.43 -3.90
CA LEU A 475 10.89 -8.97 -5.25
C LEU A 475 11.05 -10.14 -6.24
N THR A 476 11.69 -11.22 -5.82
CA THR A 476 12.01 -12.39 -6.65
C THR A 476 10.88 -13.44 -6.64
N ARG A 477 10.01 -13.41 -5.63
CA ARG A 477 9.04 -14.48 -5.30
C ARG A 477 9.70 -15.83 -5.03
N VAL A 478 10.97 -15.82 -4.61
CA VAL A 478 11.72 -17.00 -4.20
C VAL A 478 11.80 -17.00 -2.68
N ALA A 479 11.29 -18.05 -2.04
CA ALA A 479 11.31 -18.17 -0.59
C ALA A 479 12.76 -18.36 -0.08
N PRO A 480 13.18 -17.64 0.97
CA PRO A 480 14.50 -17.82 1.56
C PRO A 480 14.56 -19.12 2.34
N ASP A 481 15.66 -19.85 2.18
CA ASP A 481 15.93 -21.12 2.84
C ASP A 481 16.57 -20.89 4.22
N ARG A 482 15.78 -20.30 5.13
CA ARG A 482 16.29 -19.78 6.42
C ARG A 482 16.83 -20.89 7.31
N VAL A 483 17.98 -20.60 7.92
CA VAL A 483 18.56 -21.42 8.99
C VAL A 483 17.79 -21.19 10.29
N PRO A 484 17.43 -22.25 11.03
CA PRO A 484 16.79 -22.13 12.34
C PRO A 484 17.61 -21.26 13.31
N SER A 485 16.92 -20.47 14.15
CA SER A 485 17.56 -19.51 15.07
C SER A 485 18.42 -20.16 16.17
N ASP A 486 18.15 -21.43 16.47
CA ASP A 486 18.94 -22.26 17.39
C ASP A 486 20.20 -22.84 16.73
N PHE A 487 20.36 -22.71 15.41
CA PHE A 487 21.50 -23.20 14.66
C PHE A 487 22.49 -22.08 14.33
N SER A 488 23.50 -21.90 15.19
CA SER A 488 24.46 -20.78 15.13
C SER A 488 25.65 -20.99 14.18
N ARG A 489 25.83 -22.18 13.61
CA ARG A 489 27.01 -22.52 12.79
C ARG A 489 26.93 -22.02 11.34
N GLY A 490 25.85 -21.33 10.98
CA GLY A 490 25.63 -20.76 9.65
C GLY A 490 25.04 -21.73 8.63
N TRP A 491 24.69 -21.20 7.46
CA TRP A 491 23.97 -21.93 6.41
C TRP A 491 24.77 -23.08 5.79
N ALA A 492 26.08 -22.92 5.59
CA ALA A 492 26.92 -24.00 5.08
C ALA A 492 26.91 -25.25 5.97
N GLU A 493 27.10 -25.07 7.27
CA GLU A 493 27.04 -26.16 8.25
C GLU A 493 25.63 -26.73 8.37
N PHE A 494 24.60 -25.91 8.22
CA PHE A 494 23.22 -26.38 8.18
C PHE A 494 22.97 -27.29 6.98
N LYS A 495 23.47 -26.95 5.79
CA LYS A 495 23.41 -27.80 4.59
C LYS A 495 24.15 -29.11 4.73
N LEU A 496 25.30 -29.09 5.41
CA LEU A 496 26.03 -30.31 5.73
C LEU A 496 25.24 -31.21 6.70
N ALA A 497 24.59 -30.63 7.71
CA ALA A 497 23.75 -31.37 8.65
C ALA A 497 22.50 -31.96 7.99
N GLU A 498 21.82 -31.19 7.12
CA GLU A 498 20.70 -31.70 6.30
C GLU A 498 21.16 -32.88 5.44
N SER A 499 22.31 -32.74 4.78
CA SER A 499 22.88 -33.81 3.96
C SER A 499 23.17 -35.07 4.79
N ASP A 500 23.70 -34.94 5.99
CA ASP A 500 24.03 -36.08 6.86
C ASP A 500 22.78 -36.84 7.31
N ASP A 501 21.70 -36.13 7.64
CA ASP A 501 20.41 -36.73 7.99
C ASP A 501 19.83 -37.53 6.82
N PHE A 502 19.86 -36.98 5.60
CA PHE A 502 19.43 -37.72 4.40
C PHE A 502 20.33 -38.91 4.10
N TYR A 503 21.64 -38.77 4.30
CA TYR A 503 22.60 -39.85 4.09
C TYR A 503 22.36 -41.02 5.06
N ALA A 504 22.11 -40.73 6.34
CA ALA A 504 21.77 -41.74 7.35
C ALA A 504 20.48 -42.50 7.01
N LYS A 505 19.53 -41.81 6.37
CA LYS A 505 18.27 -42.40 5.86
C LYS A 505 18.42 -43.10 4.51
N LYS A 506 19.64 -43.26 3.99
CA LYS A 506 19.97 -43.82 2.66
C LYS A 506 19.33 -43.08 1.48
N ARG A 507 18.94 -41.81 1.68
CA ARG A 507 18.36 -40.93 0.63
C ARG A 507 19.47 -40.12 -0.04
N TYR A 508 20.38 -40.82 -0.73
CA TYR A 508 21.62 -40.24 -1.27
C TYR A 508 21.40 -39.13 -2.31
N ASN A 509 20.34 -39.20 -3.12
CA ASN A 509 19.99 -38.15 -4.09
C ASN A 509 19.64 -36.81 -3.42
N GLU A 510 18.98 -36.86 -2.26
CA GLU A 510 18.58 -35.65 -1.53
C GLU A 510 19.75 -35.07 -0.75
N ALA A 511 20.57 -35.95 -0.15
CA ALA A 511 21.85 -35.55 0.45
C ALA A 511 22.73 -34.83 -0.57
N LEU A 512 22.89 -35.40 -1.77
CA LEU A 512 23.67 -34.80 -2.84
C LEU A 512 23.13 -33.42 -3.27
N ARG A 513 21.81 -33.25 -3.38
CA ARG A 513 21.20 -31.95 -3.75
C ARG A 513 21.56 -30.85 -2.76
N LYS A 514 21.53 -31.13 -1.45
CA LYS A 514 21.91 -30.16 -0.40
C LYS A 514 23.39 -29.78 -0.48
N LEU A 515 24.25 -30.74 -0.82
CA LEU A 515 25.68 -30.49 -1.03
C LEU A 515 25.95 -29.69 -2.31
N GLU A 516 25.21 -29.93 -3.38
CA GLU A 516 25.29 -29.16 -4.63
C GLU A 516 24.86 -27.70 -4.41
N GLU A 517 23.82 -27.44 -3.61
CA GLU A 517 23.43 -26.07 -3.22
C GLU A 517 24.58 -25.32 -2.52
N LEU A 518 25.30 -26.00 -1.60
CA LEU A 518 26.45 -25.42 -0.91
C LEU A 518 27.63 -25.21 -1.88
N LEU A 519 27.94 -26.19 -2.73
CA LEU A 519 29.05 -26.12 -3.69
C LEU A 519 28.82 -25.10 -4.82
N GLU A 520 27.59 -24.68 -5.06
CA GLU A 520 27.28 -23.56 -5.97
C GLU A 520 27.79 -22.22 -5.43
N ILE A 521 27.71 -22.01 -4.11
CA ILE A 521 28.15 -20.78 -3.44
C ILE A 521 29.61 -20.90 -2.99
N GLU A 522 30.01 -22.07 -2.50
CA GLU A 522 31.38 -22.38 -2.05
C GLU A 522 31.96 -23.58 -2.83
N PRO A 523 32.45 -23.37 -4.07
CA PRO A 523 32.94 -24.46 -4.92
C PRO A 523 34.10 -25.28 -4.33
N ASN A 524 34.80 -24.72 -3.35
CA ASN A 524 36.00 -25.31 -2.75
C ASN A 524 35.77 -25.81 -1.32
N HIS A 525 34.51 -25.89 -0.86
CA HIS A 525 34.22 -26.34 0.50
C HIS A 525 34.63 -27.81 0.71
N LEU A 526 35.70 -28.04 1.47
CA LEU A 526 36.34 -29.36 1.64
C LEU A 526 35.35 -30.44 2.06
N MET A 527 34.59 -30.21 3.14
CA MET A 527 33.64 -31.21 3.65
C MET A 527 32.51 -31.51 2.66
N ALA A 528 32.00 -30.50 1.95
CA ALA A 528 30.96 -30.69 0.96
C ALA A 528 31.46 -31.54 -0.23
N LEU A 529 32.71 -31.33 -0.67
CA LEU A 529 33.34 -32.15 -1.73
C LEU A 529 33.54 -33.60 -1.28
N LYS A 530 34.05 -33.84 -0.06
CA LYS A 530 34.22 -35.19 0.50
C LYS A 530 32.89 -35.93 0.55
N LYS A 531 31.85 -35.30 1.11
CA LYS A 531 30.51 -35.87 1.23
C LYS A 531 29.82 -36.06 -0.12
N SER A 532 30.02 -35.14 -1.07
CA SER A 532 29.46 -35.25 -2.43
C SER A 532 30.05 -36.45 -3.17
N GLY A 533 31.36 -36.69 -3.02
CA GLY A 533 32.01 -37.88 -3.55
C GLY A 533 31.42 -39.16 -2.96
N SER A 534 31.23 -39.23 -1.64
CA SER A 534 30.59 -40.37 -0.98
C SER A 534 29.15 -40.60 -1.44
N CYS A 535 28.34 -39.54 -1.56
CA CYS A 535 26.97 -39.66 -2.06
C CYS A 535 26.93 -40.18 -3.51
N ASN A 536 27.77 -39.64 -4.40
CA ASN A 536 27.85 -40.10 -5.79
C ASN A 536 28.32 -41.55 -5.90
N TYR A 537 29.25 -41.98 -5.04
CA TYR A 537 29.71 -43.37 -5.00
C TYR A 537 28.56 -44.32 -4.60
N MET A 538 27.78 -43.95 -3.57
CA MET A 538 26.62 -44.73 -3.14
C MET A 538 25.49 -44.77 -4.19
N LEU A 539 25.41 -43.76 -5.06
CA LEU A 539 24.48 -43.70 -6.19
C LEU A 539 24.97 -44.46 -7.43
N GLY A 540 26.20 -44.99 -7.43
CA GLY A 540 26.82 -45.64 -8.59
C GLY A 540 27.39 -44.67 -9.63
N ASN A 541 27.40 -43.36 -9.35
CA ASN A 541 27.97 -42.32 -10.21
C ASN A 541 29.49 -42.20 -9.99
N PHE A 542 30.24 -43.28 -10.26
CA PHE A 542 31.65 -43.39 -9.88
C PHE A 542 32.55 -42.31 -10.51
N ALA A 543 32.28 -41.88 -11.74
CA ALA A 543 33.06 -40.81 -12.39
C ALA A 543 32.90 -39.45 -11.67
N ARG A 544 31.68 -39.11 -11.22
CA ARG A 544 31.42 -37.90 -10.42
C ARG A 544 32.02 -38.00 -9.03
N ALA A 545 32.01 -39.20 -8.43
CA ALA A 545 32.60 -39.45 -7.14
C ALA A 545 34.12 -39.22 -7.15
N ALA A 546 34.82 -39.78 -8.13
CA ALA A 546 36.24 -39.56 -8.34
C ALA A 546 36.57 -38.07 -8.51
N GLY A 547 35.82 -37.37 -9.38
CA GLY A 547 36.03 -35.93 -9.61
C GLY A 547 35.82 -35.06 -8.36
N ALA A 548 34.83 -35.39 -7.51
CA ALA A 548 34.60 -34.67 -6.26
C ALA A 548 35.74 -34.89 -5.24
N TRP A 549 36.23 -36.12 -5.10
CA TRP A 549 37.35 -36.44 -4.20
C TRP A 549 38.69 -35.87 -4.69
N GLU A 550 38.93 -35.82 -6.00
CA GLU A 550 40.10 -35.14 -6.57
C GLU A 550 40.12 -33.64 -6.27
N ARG A 551 38.96 -33.00 -6.32
CA ARG A 551 38.84 -31.60 -5.90
C ARG A 551 39.08 -31.46 -4.40
N ALA A 552 38.54 -32.36 -3.58
CA ALA A 552 38.78 -32.36 -2.14
C ALA A 552 40.28 -32.51 -1.80
N LEU A 553 41.00 -33.38 -2.52
CA LEU A 553 42.44 -33.63 -2.33
C LEU A 553 43.30 -32.36 -2.45
N ARG A 554 42.91 -31.42 -3.30
CA ARG A 554 43.63 -30.14 -3.50
C ARG A 554 43.57 -29.24 -2.27
N TYR A 555 42.55 -29.39 -1.44
CA TYR A 555 42.27 -28.53 -0.28
C TYR A 555 42.39 -29.23 1.06
N GLU A 556 42.62 -30.55 1.08
CA GLU A 556 42.82 -31.32 2.31
C GLU A 556 44.19 -30.96 2.92
N PRO A 557 44.27 -30.48 4.17
CA PRO A 557 45.56 -30.22 4.82
C PRO A 557 46.23 -31.47 5.38
N ASP A 558 45.46 -32.50 5.79
CA ASP A 558 45.99 -33.70 6.44
C ASP A 558 46.51 -34.73 5.42
N ASN A 559 47.77 -35.12 5.56
CA ASN A 559 48.42 -36.09 4.69
C ASN A 559 47.80 -37.49 4.81
N ALA A 560 47.32 -37.89 6.00
CA ALA A 560 46.67 -39.18 6.19
C ALA A 560 45.33 -39.24 5.43
N GLU A 561 44.53 -38.17 5.53
CA GLU A 561 43.27 -38.03 4.78
C GLU A 561 43.48 -37.91 3.28
N LYS A 562 44.58 -37.27 2.82
CA LYS A 562 44.96 -37.26 1.39
C LYS A 562 45.18 -38.67 0.84
N VAL A 563 45.92 -39.51 1.56
CA VAL A 563 46.16 -40.89 1.12
C VAL A 563 44.85 -41.67 1.03
N LYS A 564 43.93 -41.49 1.99
CA LYS A 564 42.61 -42.13 1.96
C LYS A 564 41.76 -41.66 0.78
N LEU A 565 41.63 -40.35 0.58
CA LEU A 565 40.88 -39.76 -0.52
C LEU A 565 41.44 -40.16 -1.89
N GLY A 566 42.77 -40.28 -2.01
CA GLY A 566 43.45 -40.77 -3.21
C GLY A 566 43.04 -42.21 -3.53
N LYS A 567 43.13 -43.12 -2.56
CA LYS A 567 42.67 -44.51 -2.72
C LYS A 567 41.20 -44.61 -3.12
N MET A 568 40.33 -43.83 -2.48
CA MET A 568 38.90 -43.80 -2.81
C MET A 568 38.64 -43.30 -4.23
N SER A 569 39.39 -42.27 -4.68
CA SER A 569 39.30 -41.75 -6.05
C SER A 569 39.75 -42.79 -7.09
N ASP A 570 40.88 -43.46 -6.86
CA ASP A 570 41.39 -44.51 -7.75
C ASP A 570 40.43 -45.72 -7.83
N GLU A 571 39.85 -46.11 -6.70
CA GLU A 571 38.81 -47.15 -6.66
C GLU A 571 37.56 -46.74 -7.45
N ALA A 572 37.11 -45.49 -7.35
CA ALA A 572 35.98 -45.01 -8.14
C ALA A 572 36.32 -44.97 -9.65
N LYS A 573 37.54 -44.61 -10.04
CA LYS A 573 37.97 -44.61 -11.45
C LYS A 573 38.03 -46.01 -12.06
N THR A 574 38.51 -46.99 -11.30
CA THR A 574 38.51 -48.40 -11.74
C THR A 574 37.08 -48.90 -11.95
N LYS A 575 36.14 -48.53 -11.07
CA LYS A 575 34.71 -48.84 -11.21
C LYS A 575 34.00 -48.06 -12.32
N SER A 576 34.50 -46.89 -12.73
CA SER A 576 33.96 -46.11 -13.85
C SER A 576 34.53 -46.51 -15.22
N ALA A 577 35.34 -47.58 -15.30
CA ALA A 577 36.04 -48.01 -16.52
C ALA A 577 36.87 -46.89 -17.18
N GLY A 578 37.45 -45.98 -16.38
CA GLY A 578 38.24 -44.86 -16.89
C GLY A 578 37.43 -43.68 -17.44
N ALA A 579 36.10 -43.69 -17.28
CA ALA A 579 35.28 -42.52 -17.63
C ALA A 579 35.66 -41.33 -16.73
N THR A 580 36.12 -40.25 -17.37
CA THR A 580 36.43 -38.96 -16.74
C THR A 580 35.18 -38.10 -16.74
N TRP A 581 34.80 -37.61 -15.55
CA TRP A 581 33.73 -36.62 -15.43
C TRP A 581 34.36 -35.23 -15.40
N GLU A 582 34.10 -34.44 -16.44
CA GLU A 582 34.38 -33.01 -16.41
C GLU A 582 33.17 -32.27 -15.83
N PRO A 583 33.37 -31.35 -14.88
CA PRO A 583 32.29 -30.46 -14.45
C PRO A 583 31.89 -29.63 -15.67
N GLY A 584 30.61 -29.64 -16.03
CA GLY A 584 30.09 -28.78 -17.10
C GLY A 584 30.44 -27.33 -16.81
N GLY A 585 31.39 -26.77 -17.56
CA GLY A 585 31.58 -25.34 -17.66
C GLY A 585 30.35 -24.69 -18.32
N PRO A 586 30.21 -23.36 -18.26
CA PRO A 586 29.17 -22.68 -19.01
C PRO A 586 29.36 -22.99 -20.50
N GLN A 587 28.41 -23.70 -21.11
CA GLN A 587 28.37 -23.87 -22.56
C GLN A 587 28.16 -22.49 -23.21
N PRO A 588 28.98 -22.08 -24.21
CA PRO A 588 28.52 -21.13 -25.20
C PRO A 588 27.28 -21.75 -25.83
N GLY A 589 26.20 -20.97 -25.93
CA GLY A 589 24.89 -21.45 -26.38
C GLY A 589 25.01 -22.38 -27.59
N ALA A 590 24.44 -23.58 -27.45
CA ALA A 590 24.14 -24.39 -28.62
C ALA A 590 23.31 -23.50 -29.59
N PRO A 591 23.68 -23.41 -30.87
CA PRO A 591 22.86 -22.67 -31.82
C PRO A 591 21.47 -23.30 -31.83
N GLU A 592 20.46 -22.49 -31.51
CA GLU A 592 19.07 -22.85 -31.74
C GLU A 592 18.93 -23.27 -33.21
N PRO A 593 18.16 -24.34 -33.52
CA PRO A 593 17.95 -24.73 -34.89
C PRO A 593 17.34 -23.55 -35.65
N GLU A 594 18.00 -23.13 -36.73
CA GLU A 594 17.52 -22.11 -37.64
C GLU A 594 16.11 -22.50 -38.10
N ALA A 595 15.10 -21.83 -37.53
CA ALA A 595 13.76 -21.87 -38.04
C ALA A 595 13.76 -21.08 -39.35
N GLU A 596 13.73 -21.82 -40.45
CA GLU A 596 13.48 -21.31 -41.79
C GLU A 596 12.42 -20.22 -41.77
N ALA A 597 12.79 -19.07 -42.33
CA ALA A 597 11.91 -17.93 -42.52
C ALA A 597 10.78 -18.32 -43.49
N ALA A 598 9.71 -18.89 -42.97
CA ALA A 598 8.44 -18.99 -43.67
C ALA A 598 7.83 -17.59 -43.76
N SER A 599 8.06 -16.94 -44.91
CA SER A 599 7.36 -15.74 -45.35
C SER A 599 5.86 -16.04 -45.51
N GLY A 600 5.10 -15.87 -44.43
CA GLY A 600 3.63 -15.95 -44.42
C GLY A 600 3.04 -14.57 -44.16
N LYS A 601 2.21 -14.09 -45.09
CA LYS A 601 1.54 -12.78 -45.09
C LYS A 601 0.92 -12.43 -43.74
N SER A 602 1.09 -11.18 -43.31
CA SER A 602 0.52 -10.62 -42.08
C SER A 602 -1.00 -10.81 -42.04
N ALA A 603 -1.48 -11.68 -41.15
CA ALA A 603 -2.89 -11.71 -40.80
C ALA A 603 -3.27 -10.41 -40.09
N ASP A 604 -4.42 -9.84 -40.44
CA ASP A 604 -4.87 -8.52 -39.98
C ASP A 604 -4.90 -8.42 -38.45
N ALA A 605 -4.10 -7.51 -37.89
CA ALA A 605 -3.96 -7.32 -36.44
C ALA A 605 -5.31 -7.07 -35.73
N ARG A 606 -6.28 -6.47 -36.43
CA ARG A 606 -7.64 -6.25 -35.94
C ARG A 606 -8.42 -7.55 -35.74
N GLU A 607 -8.17 -8.55 -36.56
CA GLU A 607 -8.80 -9.87 -36.42
C GLU A 607 -8.23 -10.62 -35.21
N ILE A 608 -6.90 -10.56 -35.02
CA ILE A 608 -6.22 -11.13 -33.86
C ILE A 608 -6.71 -10.47 -32.56
N GLU A 609 -6.82 -9.14 -32.53
CA GLU A 609 -7.31 -8.41 -31.36
C GLU A 609 -8.76 -8.75 -31.03
N LYS A 610 -9.62 -8.90 -32.05
CA LYS A 610 -11.02 -9.31 -31.87
C LYS A 610 -11.12 -10.72 -31.29
N ILE A 611 -10.33 -11.68 -31.80
CA ILE A 611 -10.30 -13.05 -31.28
C ILE A 611 -9.74 -13.04 -29.84
N TYR A 612 -8.76 -12.19 -29.54
CA TYR A 612 -8.17 -12.06 -28.20
C TYR A 612 -9.18 -11.55 -27.18
N GLN A 613 -9.93 -10.49 -27.51
CA GLN A 613 -10.99 -9.95 -26.65
C GLN A 613 -12.08 -11.00 -26.40
N THR A 614 -12.49 -11.73 -27.44
CA THR A 614 -13.48 -12.81 -27.32
C THR A 614 -12.98 -13.93 -26.39
N GLY A 615 -11.71 -14.34 -26.51
CA GLY A 615 -11.08 -15.32 -25.63
C GLY A 615 -10.96 -14.86 -24.18
N ALA A 616 -10.64 -13.58 -23.97
CA ALA A 616 -10.58 -12.98 -22.64
C ALA A 616 -11.96 -12.86 -21.97
N ASP A 617 -13.02 -12.58 -22.75
CA ASP A 617 -14.39 -12.53 -22.26
C ASP A 617 -14.90 -13.91 -21.84
N HIS A 618 -14.62 -14.96 -22.62
CA HIS A 618 -14.91 -16.34 -22.23
C HIS A 618 -14.12 -16.77 -20.99
N TYR A 619 -12.87 -16.32 -20.85
CA TYR A 619 -12.06 -16.56 -19.65
C TYR A 619 -12.65 -15.88 -18.40
N ALA A 620 -13.09 -14.63 -18.52
CA ALA A 620 -13.71 -13.88 -17.42
C ALA A 620 -15.05 -14.49 -16.98
N LYS A 621 -15.78 -15.14 -17.90
CA LYS A 621 -17.03 -15.87 -17.64
C LYS A 621 -16.80 -17.30 -17.11
N GLY A 622 -15.55 -17.75 -17.00
CA GLY A 622 -15.19 -19.11 -16.54
C GLY A 622 -15.35 -20.21 -17.59
N GLU A 623 -15.61 -19.86 -18.86
CA GLU A 623 -15.76 -20.82 -19.97
C GLU A 623 -14.39 -21.17 -20.57
N TYR A 624 -13.55 -21.85 -19.80
CA TYR A 624 -12.13 -22.06 -20.12
C TYR A 624 -11.86 -22.84 -21.42
N GLY A 625 -12.76 -23.75 -21.81
CA GLY A 625 -12.64 -24.49 -23.08
C GLY A 625 -12.72 -23.55 -24.30
N LYS A 626 -13.76 -22.70 -24.36
CA LYS A 626 -13.93 -21.72 -25.45
C LYS A 626 -12.83 -20.67 -25.46
N ALA A 627 -12.37 -20.26 -24.27
CA ALA A 627 -11.24 -19.34 -24.14
C ALA A 627 -9.94 -19.96 -24.70
N ALA A 628 -9.65 -21.24 -24.39
CA ALA A 628 -8.48 -21.93 -24.92
C ALA A 628 -8.50 -22.03 -26.45
N ASP A 629 -9.66 -22.34 -27.04
CA ASP A 629 -9.81 -22.46 -28.49
C ASP A 629 -9.62 -21.10 -29.20
N ALA A 630 -10.08 -20.01 -28.61
CA ALA A 630 -9.83 -18.66 -29.12
C ALA A 630 -8.33 -18.31 -29.11
N PHE A 631 -7.60 -18.60 -28.01
CA PHE A 631 -6.16 -18.33 -27.94
C PHE A 631 -5.33 -19.27 -28.82
N ARG A 632 -5.73 -20.53 -29.02
CA ARG A 632 -5.11 -21.43 -30.01
C ARG A 632 -5.28 -20.90 -31.44
N ARG A 633 -6.46 -20.36 -31.77
CA ARG A 633 -6.72 -19.76 -33.07
C ARG A 633 -5.84 -18.53 -33.33
N ILE A 634 -5.53 -17.75 -32.31
CA ILE A 634 -4.54 -16.67 -32.41
C ILE A 634 -3.16 -17.23 -32.70
N LEU A 635 -2.76 -18.32 -32.04
CA LEU A 635 -1.45 -18.95 -32.26
C LEU A 635 -1.34 -19.66 -33.62
N THR A 636 -2.45 -20.02 -34.27
CA THR A 636 -2.42 -20.47 -35.66
C THR A 636 -2.24 -19.34 -36.66
N LEU A 637 -2.68 -18.11 -36.32
CA LEU A 637 -2.57 -16.92 -37.18
C LEU A 637 -1.26 -16.16 -36.93
N ASP A 638 -0.80 -16.12 -35.69
CA ASP A 638 0.46 -15.54 -35.22
C ASP A 638 1.11 -16.50 -34.21
N PRO A 639 1.94 -17.45 -34.70
CA PRO A 639 2.62 -18.45 -33.87
C PRO A 639 3.57 -17.85 -32.82
N GLN A 640 3.99 -16.59 -33.01
CA GLN A 640 4.90 -15.87 -32.13
C GLN A 640 4.15 -14.99 -31.10
N ASN A 641 2.81 -15.07 -31.04
CA ASN A 641 2.00 -14.26 -30.13
C ASN A 641 2.19 -14.68 -28.66
N THR A 642 3.14 -14.01 -27.99
CA THR A 642 3.50 -14.32 -26.60
C THR A 642 2.35 -14.12 -25.61
N GLN A 643 1.41 -13.22 -25.90
CA GLN A 643 0.25 -12.98 -25.05
C GLN A 643 -0.75 -14.13 -25.12
N ALA A 644 -1.11 -14.58 -26.34
CA ALA A 644 -1.98 -15.73 -26.53
C ALA A 644 -1.36 -17.02 -25.98
N LYS A 645 -0.04 -17.21 -26.13
CA LYS A 645 0.69 -18.36 -25.56
C LYS A 645 0.64 -18.40 -24.04
N LYS A 646 0.89 -17.26 -23.38
CA LYS A 646 0.79 -17.14 -21.92
C LYS A 646 -0.65 -17.29 -21.41
N ALA A 647 -1.63 -16.75 -22.14
CA ALA A 647 -3.04 -16.90 -21.81
C ALA A 647 -3.48 -18.37 -21.91
N LEU A 648 -3.06 -19.06 -22.95
CA LEU A 648 -3.34 -20.49 -23.15
C LEU A 648 -2.65 -21.36 -22.08
N GLU A 649 -1.38 -21.11 -21.77
CA GLU A 649 -0.68 -21.81 -20.69
C GLU A 649 -1.35 -21.60 -19.33
N ARG A 650 -1.87 -20.40 -19.08
CA ARG A 650 -2.60 -20.08 -17.85
C ARG A 650 -3.94 -20.82 -17.78
N ILE A 651 -4.65 -20.94 -18.91
CA ILE A 651 -5.90 -21.71 -19.00
C ILE A 651 -5.65 -23.21 -18.80
N ILE A 652 -4.60 -23.76 -19.42
CA ILE A 652 -4.23 -25.18 -19.28
C ILE A 652 -3.85 -25.53 -17.83
N ARG A 653 -3.29 -24.58 -17.08
CA ARG A 653 -3.00 -24.74 -15.64
C ARG A 653 -4.24 -24.66 -14.76
N LEU A 654 -5.31 -24.00 -15.21
CA LEU A 654 -6.57 -23.83 -14.48
C LEU A 654 -7.59 -24.93 -14.83
N SER A 655 -7.41 -25.63 -15.96
CA SER A 655 -8.22 -26.78 -16.37
C SER A 655 -7.67 -28.13 -15.91
N ARG A 656 -6.61 -28.14 -15.09
CA ARG A 656 -6.11 -29.27 -14.31
C ARG A 656 -6.50 -29.05 -12.86
#